data_AF-A0A948R7D8-F1
#
_entry.id   AF-A0A948R7D8-F1
#
_cell.length_a   1.000
_cell.length_b   1.000
_cell.length_c   1.000
_cell.angle_alpha   90.00
_cell.angle_beta   90.00
_cell.angle_gamma   90.00
#
_symmetry.space_group_name_H-M   'P 1'
#
loop_
_entity.id
_entity.type
_entity.pdbx_description
1 polymer ?
#
loop_
_entity_poly.entity_id
_entity_poly.type
_entity_poly.pdbx_seq_one_letter_code
_entity_poly.pdbx_strand_id
1 'polypeptide(L)'
;RRWKVAPPPHPTLAAGVTSASPALARLLRVVAELPMGAVVLPDLDLAMDDAAWEELGRAGAADEPGGAVFGADDALSHPQYHLKLLLNRMGVNRAEVQQWHRRGIAAAEPARSRAISSLFLPPRASRSWAALKPDQRRLAGVRLLTSATIEIEAQAVALMAREALEQPEQRVAIVTADRGLARRVAQHLARWNIAADDSAGQPLALTPAGRLVGLLAEIAAHGAEPGNLVAAFGHPLVRGSDGEARQAWLTGLRAFDRQLRGPSPAPGMEPLRHAATKAGVDAWWAEAEVLIAPLAAWPQQMGLSDALGILAAAAEAFAGPSAWEREDGRALGTMIEELRGHAEALGTQIESADIAGILRDVMDEIAVRPGYGRHPRVAIYGLLEARMARADLVICAGMNEGSWPQAPAADPLLAPAILRALGVPGAEFRIGLAAHDLAGALGAPQVVLSRALRDAEGPTLPSRFVLRVEALLGDDLAKEHRETAIPALLGHLDRERPKAEAYRRPAPDPAPALRDVAIRVTALDRLLGDPYQFYAQAILDLRQLQPLAADPFSDPALRGTLVHDILDKWHQARVTDPALPIAPFATAQFAAEQVHPLFRALWQPRLIAALERFEAWLDAAALEGRTVLASEFSGEMIFDDVKVKGRADRIDQLADGTLAIVDYKTGAPPSKAQVTAGYALQLGILGLIAQLGRFERDGTVVTGTPTRFEYWSLGKPQKGDGFGYQQTPMKEGNARTGLEPGEYLPFHAERLGHAIREYIKGSAPFTARENPDYKGYNEYDQLMRLEEWIVGLTDQDDAA
;
A
#
# COMPACT_ATOMS: atom_id res chain seq x y z
N ARG A 1 40.58 -18.54 -34.37
CA ARG A 1 41.27 -18.97 -35.61
C ARG A 1 42.40 -18.02 -35.98
N ARG A 2 42.14 -16.73 -36.25
CA ARG A 2 43.19 -15.72 -36.55
C ARG A 2 44.34 -15.72 -35.52
N TRP A 3 44.03 -15.65 -34.22
CA TRP A 3 45.06 -15.68 -33.15
C TRP A 3 45.87 -16.98 -33.07
N LYS A 4 45.39 -18.10 -33.62
CA LYS A 4 46.18 -19.34 -33.69
C LYS A 4 47.22 -19.30 -34.82
N VAL A 5 46.93 -18.57 -35.90
CA VAL A 5 47.81 -18.44 -37.08
C VAL A 5 48.78 -17.28 -36.91
N ALA A 6 48.29 -16.16 -36.37
CA ALA A 6 49.06 -14.96 -36.08
C ALA A 6 48.76 -14.52 -34.64
N PRO A 7 49.51 -15.02 -33.64
CA PRO A 7 49.39 -14.59 -32.26
C PRO A 7 49.58 -13.08 -32.10
N PRO A 8 48.80 -12.39 -31.24
CA PRO A 8 49.04 -10.99 -30.93
C PRO A 8 50.47 -10.77 -30.39
N PRO A 9 51.13 -9.65 -30.75
CA PRO A 9 52.50 -9.37 -30.31
C PRO A 9 52.58 -8.88 -28.86
N HIS A 10 51.43 -8.75 -28.17
CA HIS A 10 51.33 -8.28 -26.79
C HIS A 10 50.65 -9.34 -25.90
N PRO A 11 50.88 -9.29 -24.57
CA PRO A 11 50.19 -10.17 -23.63
C PRO A 11 48.67 -10.10 -23.81
N THR A 12 48.02 -11.27 -23.73
CA THR A 12 46.56 -11.40 -23.84
C THR A 12 46.04 -12.14 -22.62
N LEU A 13 45.30 -11.46 -21.75
CA LEU A 13 44.76 -12.03 -20.53
C LEU A 13 43.23 -12.06 -20.61
N ALA A 14 42.63 -13.19 -20.25
CA ALA A 14 41.20 -13.31 -20.00
C ALA A 14 41.00 -13.63 -18.52
N ALA A 15 40.29 -12.77 -17.78
CA ALA A 15 40.11 -12.91 -16.33
C ALA A 15 38.64 -12.71 -15.94
N GLY A 16 38.21 -13.38 -14.86
CA GLY A 16 36.86 -13.18 -14.28
C GLY A 16 35.72 -13.80 -15.08
N VAL A 17 36.03 -14.70 -16.01
CA VAL A 17 35.02 -15.36 -16.85
C VAL A 17 34.44 -16.59 -16.14
N THR A 18 33.15 -16.56 -15.87
CA THR A 18 32.39 -17.67 -15.25
C THR A 18 31.37 -18.31 -16.20
N SER A 19 31.23 -17.78 -17.43
CA SER A 19 30.36 -18.39 -18.42
C SER A 19 31.04 -19.56 -19.10
N ALA A 20 30.39 -20.73 -19.05
CA ALA A 20 30.88 -21.92 -19.71
C ALA A 20 30.43 -22.03 -21.18
N SER A 21 29.93 -20.96 -21.82
CA SER A 21 29.37 -21.06 -23.18
C SER A 21 30.38 -21.67 -24.17
N PRO A 22 29.95 -22.53 -25.13
CA PRO A 22 30.90 -23.20 -26.03
C PRO A 22 31.76 -22.24 -26.85
N ALA A 23 31.21 -21.09 -27.25
CA ALA A 23 31.96 -20.07 -27.97
C ALA A 23 33.06 -19.44 -27.09
N LEU A 24 32.73 -19.13 -25.84
CA LEU A 24 33.67 -18.52 -24.90
C LEU A 24 34.74 -19.51 -24.45
N ALA A 25 34.38 -20.76 -24.15
CA ALA A 25 35.35 -21.82 -23.84
C ALA A 25 36.38 -22.02 -24.96
N ARG A 26 35.94 -22.03 -26.24
CA ARG A 26 36.86 -22.09 -27.38
C ARG A 26 37.79 -20.88 -27.46
N LEU A 27 37.28 -19.67 -27.14
CA LEU A 27 38.10 -18.47 -27.10
C LEU A 27 39.12 -18.53 -25.97
N LEU A 28 38.69 -18.89 -24.75
CA LEU A 28 39.55 -19.03 -23.58
C LEU A 28 40.63 -20.08 -23.81
N ARG A 29 40.30 -21.21 -24.44
CA ARG A 29 41.31 -22.20 -24.84
C ARG A 29 42.33 -21.63 -25.80
N VAL A 30 41.90 -20.84 -26.79
CA VAL A 30 42.83 -20.15 -27.71
C VAL A 30 43.74 -19.21 -26.92
N VAL A 31 43.19 -18.42 -25.99
CA VAL A 31 43.97 -17.48 -25.16
C VAL A 31 44.97 -18.22 -24.29
N ALA A 32 44.58 -19.30 -23.63
CA ALA A 32 45.46 -20.09 -22.77
C ALA A 32 46.64 -20.73 -23.52
N GLU A 33 46.50 -20.99 -24.82
CA GLU A 33 47.55 -21.57 -25.67
C GLU A 33 48.46 -20.52 -26.34
N LEU A 34 48.19 -19.22 -26.20
CA LEU A 34 49.05 -18.19 -26.79
C LEU A 34 50.39 -18.12 -26.05
N PRO A 35 51.51 -17.80 -26.75
CA PRO A 35 52.83 -17.69 -26.11
C PRO A 35 52.90 -16.70 -24.93
N MET A 36 52.10 -15.63 -24.99
CA MET A 36 51.94 -14.63 -23.92
C MET A 36 50.48 -14.55 -23.45
N GLY A 37 49.79 -15.69 -23.45
CA GLY A 37 48.39 -15.81 -23.08
C GLY A 37 48.19 -16.31 -21.66
N ALA A 38 47.15 -15.83 -20.98
CA ALA A 38 46.72 -16.38 -19.69
C ALA A 38 45.21 -16.32 -19.51
N VAL A 39 44.64 -17.37 -18.90
CA VAL A 39 43.25 -17.39 -18.43
C VAL A 39 43.25 -17.47 -16.91
N VAL A 40 42.57 -16.53 -16.26
CA VAL A 40 42.45 -16.45 -14.80
C VAL A 40 41.00 -16.72 -14.41
N LEU A 41 40.77 -17.89 -13.83
CA LEU A 41 39.45 -18.32 -13.35
C LEU A 41 39.20 -17.79 -11.93
N PRO A 42 38.04 -17.17 -11.66
CA PRO A 42 37.70 -16.74 -10.31
C PRO A 42 37.30 -17.94 -9.45
N ASP A 43 37.78 -17.97 -8.21
CA ASP A 43 37.32 -18.87 -7.13
C ASP A 43 37.23 -20.37 -7.51
N LEU A 44 38.15 -20.85 -8.36
CA LEU A 44 38.29 -22.28 -8.67
C LEU A 44 38.85 -23.02 -7.46
N ASP A 45 38.14 -24.05 -7.01
CA ASP A 45 38.54 -24.85 -5.85
C ASP A 45 39.59 -25.92 -6.22
N LEU A 46 40.85 -25.57 -5.98
CA LEU A 46 42.00 -26.49 -6.12
C LEU A 46 42.23 -27.36 -4.87
N ALA A 47 41.52 -27.12 -3.77
CA ALA A 47 41.67 -27.86 -2.50
C ALA A 47 40.68 -29.03 -2.37
N MET A 48 39.56 -28.97 -3.09
CA MET A 48 38.58 -30.06 -3.19
C MET A 48 39.24 -31.34 -3.73
N ASP A 49 39.02 -32.48 -3.08
CA ASP A 49 39.57 -33.75 -3.54
C ASP A 49 38.95 -34.21 -4.87
N ASP A 50 39.62 -35.14 -5.56
CA ASP A 50 39.16 -35.61 -6.89
C ASP A 50 37.85 -36.39 -6.81
N ALA A 51 37.58 -37.09 -5.71
CA ALA A 51 36.33 -37.83 -5.54
C ALA A 51 35.11 -36.90 -5.45
N ALA A 52 35.23 -35.80 -4.70
CA ALA A 52 34.23 -34.74 -4.60
C ALA A 52 34.10 -33.98 -5.93
N TRP A 53 35.21 -33.75 -6.64
CA TRP A 53 35.19 -33.14 -7.97
C TRP A 53 34.43 -34.01 -8.98
N GLU A 54 34.60 -35.34 -8.93
CA GLU A 54 33.85 -36.27 -9.77
C GLU A 54 32.37 -36.38 -9.38
N GLU A 55 32.04 -36.27 -8.09
CA GLU A 55 30.65 -36.22 -7.62
C GLU A 55 29.85 -35.03 -8.20
N LEU A 56 30.52 -33.96 -8.65
CA LEU A 56 29.83 -32.85 -9.33
C LEU A 56 29.13 -33.29 -10.63
N GLY A 57 29.48 -34.45 -11.18
CA GLY A 57 28.90 -35.00 -12.38
C GLY A 57 29.77 -34.76 -13.62
N ARG A 58 29.23 -35.09 -14.79
CA ARG A 58 30.00 -35.16 -16.04
C ARG A 58 30.22 -33.80 -16.70
N ALA A 59 29.40 -32.81 -16.36
CA ALA A 59 29.60 -31.41 -16.74
C ALA A 59 29.92 -31.25 -18.23
N GLY A 60 28.95 -31.59 -19.08
CA GLY A 60 29.04 -31.42 -20.53
C GLY A 60 29.67 -32.60 -21.30
N ALA A 61 30.12 -33.65 -20.59
CA ALA A 61 30.55 -34.89 -21.20
C ALA A 61 29.36 -35.88 -21.29
N ALA A 62 29.08 -36.40 -22.49
CA ALA A 62 28.04 -37.40 -22.73
C ALA A 62 28.64 -38.82 -22.76
N ASP A 63 27.91 -39.82 -22.25
CA ASP A 63 28.37 -41.24 -22.27
C ASP A 63 28.42 -41.81 -23.68
N GLU A 64 27.50 -41.36 -24.54
CA GLU A 64 27.36 -41.80 -25.92
C GLU A 64 27.17 -40.58 -26.85
N PRO A 65 27.60 -40.67 -28.12
CA PRO A 65 27.35 -39.63 -29.12
C PRO A 65 25.85 -39.32 -29.25
N GLY A 66 25.45 -38.08 -28.97
CA GLY A 66 24.03 -37.65 -29.00
C GLY A 66 23.25 -37.89 -27.70
N GLY A 67 23.90 -38.42 -26.65
CA GLY A 67 23.33 -38.50 -25.31
C GLY A 67 23.18 -37.13 -24.63
N ALA A 68 22.53 -37.12 -23.46
CA ALA A 68 22.29 -35.88 -22.74
C ALA A 68 23.61 -35.20 -22.33
N VAL A 69 23.74 -33.91 -22.64
CA VAL A 69 24.93 -33.11 -22.33
C VAL A 69 25.06 -32.86 -20.83
N PHE A 70 23.93 -32.81 -20.12
CA PHE A 70 23.88 -32.75 -18.65
C PHE A 70 23.20 -33.99 -18.10
N GLY A 71 23.86 -34.66 -17.15
CA GLY A 71 23.32 -35.82 -16.46
C GLY A 71 22.15 -35.47 -15.55
N ALA A 72 21.29 -36.44 -15.25
CA ALA A 72 20.24 -36.27 -14.23
C ALA A 72 20.81 -36.12 -12.82
N ASP A 73 21.96 -36.77 -12.57
CA ASP A 73 22.67 -36.75 -11.28
C ASP A 73 23.76 -35.66 -11.21
N ASP A 74 23.89 -34.81 -12.23
CA ASP A 74 24.87 -33.73 -12.22
C ASP A 74 24.50 -32.69 -11.14
N ALA A 75 25.49 -32.24 -10.36
CA ALA A 75 25.29 -31.30 -9.27
C ALA A 75 25.19 -29.84 -9.77
N LEU A 76 24.19 -29.53 -10.60
CA LEU A 76 24.01 -28.23 -11.26
C LEU A 76 23.96 -27.04 -10.30
N SER A 77 23.51 -27.26 -9.07
CA SER A 77 23.41 -26.27 -8.00
C SER A 77 24.70 -26.04 -7.22
N HIS A 78 25.79 -26.75 -7.55
CA HIS A 78 27.08 -26.62 -6.89
C HIS A 78 27.89 -25.43 -7.44
N PRO A 79 28.58 -24.63 -6.59
CA PRO A 79 29.30 -23.42 -7.03
C PRO A 79 30.47 -23.66 -7.99
N GLN A 80 31.02 -24.87 -8.03
CA GLN A 80 32.13 -25.22 -8.92
C GLN A 80 31.67 -25.93 -10.22
N TYR A 81 30.39 -26.28 -10.35
CA TYR A 81 29.91 -27.05 -11.51
C TYR A 81 30.11 -26.29 -12.83
N HIS A 82 29.85 -24.98 -12.84
CA HIS A 82 30.04 -24.14 -14.04
C HIS A 82 31.51 -24.06 -14.47
N LEU A 83 32.45 -24.06 -13.53
CA LEU A 83 33.89 -24.10 -13.82
C LEU A 83 34.32 -25.49 -14.30
N LYS A 84 33.79 -26.58 -13.74
CA LYS A 84 34.02 -27.94 -14.25
C LYS A 84 33.57 -28.04 -15.71
N LEU A 85 32.36 -27.54 -16.02
CA LEU A 85 31.83 -27.48 -17.38
C LEU A 85 32.71 -26.65 -18.31
N LEU A 86 33.20 -25.49 -17.85
CA LEU A 86 34.10 -24.63 -18.63
C LEU A 86 35.42 -25.35 -18.94
N LEU A 87 36.06 -25.95 -17.94
CA LEU A 87 37.31 -26.70 -18.08
C LEU A 87 37.15 -27.88 -19.05
N ASN A 88 36.08 -28.66 -18.92
CA ASN A 88 35.74 -29.75 -19.84
C ASN A 88 35.58 -29.25 -21.28
N ARG A 89 34.87 -28.14 -21.50
CA ARG A 89 34.69 -27.53 -22.83
C ARG A 89 35.98 -26.93 -23.39
N MET A 90 36.90 -26.49 -22.53
CA MET A 90 38.24 -26.06 -22.92
C MET A 90 39.19 -27.24 -23.20
N GLY A 91 38.83 -28.46 -22.77
CA GLY A 91 39.74 -29.61 -22.80
C GLY A 91 40.94 -29.43 -21.89
N VAL A 92 40.73 -28.85 -20.71
CA VAL A 92 41.77 -28.61 -19.68
C VAL A 92 41.39 -29.38 -18.43
N ASN A 93 42.29 -30.18 -17.88
CA ASN A 93 42.09 -30.83 -16.60
C ASN A 93 42.29 -29.84 -15.45
N ARG A 94 41.54 -29.98 -14.35
CA ARG A 94 41.69 -29.15 -13.15
C ARG A 94 43.14 -29.11 -12.64
N ALA A 95 43.87 -30.23 -12.72
CA ALA A 95 45.27 -30.32 -12.30
C ALA A 95 46.25 -29.49 -13.15
N GLU A 96 45.84 -29.07 -14.35
CA GLU A 96 46.63 -28.16 -15.20
C GLU A 96 46.49 -26.69 -14.75
N VAL A 97 45.49 -26.37 -13.91
CA VAL A 97 45.26 -25.02 -13.41
C VAL A 97 46.13 -24.77 -12.18
N GLN A 98 46.89 -23.68 -12.21
CA GLN A 98 47.78 -23.29 -11.12
C GLN A 98 47.17 -22.20 -10.26
N GLN A 99 47.51 -22.21 -8.96
CA GLN A 99 47.13 -21.13 -8.06
C GLN A 99 47.76 -19.81 -8.52
N TRP A 100 46.95 -18.74 -8.54
CA TRP A 100 47.45 -17.42 -8.87
C TRP A 100 48.45 -16.93 -7.82
N HIS A 101 49.65 -16.56 -8.27
CA HIS A 101 50.81 -16.27 -7.42
C HIS A 101 50.69 -14.96 -6.59
N ARG A 102 49.61 -14.18 -6.73
CA ARG A 102 49.38 -12.95 -5.96
C ARG A 102 48.08 -13.02 -5.20
N ARG A 103 48.08 -12.55 -3.95
CA ARG A 103 46.85 -12.24 -3.22
C ARG A 103 46.35 -10.84 -3.55
N GLY A 104 45.04 -10.66 -3.55
CA GLY A 104 44.43 -9.34 -3.66
C GLY A 104 44.71 -8.49 -2.42
N ILE A 105 44.72 -7.16 -2.58
CA ILE A 105 44.98 -6.19 -1.50
C ILE A 105 43.93 -6.29 -0.37
N ALA A 106 42.70 -6.68 -0.72
CA ALA A 106 41.58 -6.87 0.22
C ALA A 106 41.20 -8.37 0.38
N ALA A 107 42.12 -9.29 0.10
CA ALA A 107 41.86 -10.71 0.33
C ALA A 107 41.98 -11.03 1.82
N ALA A 108 41.04 -11.80 2.36
CA ALA A 108 41.17 -12.31 3.72
C ALA A 108 42.31 -13.32 3.87
N GLU A 109 42.65 -13.61 5.13
CA GLU A 109 43.66 -14.61 5.44
C GLU A 109 43.22 -16.02 4.97
N PRO A 110 44.15 -16.86 4.46
CA PRO A 110 43.84 -18.19 3.91
C PRO A 110 43.21 -19.18 4.91
N ALA A 111 43.23 -18.84 6.21
CA ALA A 111 42.74 -19.67 7.31
C ALA A 111 41.33 -20.24 7.07
N ARG A 112 40.45 -19.52 6.34
CA ARG A 112 39.08 -19.97 6.06
C ARG A 112 38.86 -20.57 4.67
N SER A 113 39.88 -20.64 3.80
CA SER A 113 39.74 -21.24 2.46
C SER A 113 39.33 -22.71 2.52
N ARG A 114 39.87 -23.47 3.49
CA ARG A 114 39.49 -24.86 3.76
C ARG A 114 38.02 -24.98 4.19
N ALA A 115 37.55 -24.06 5.02
CA ALA A 115 36.17 -24.02 5.50
C ALA A 115 35.20 -23.68 4.34
N ILE A 116 35.53 -22.71 3.49
CA ILE A 116 34.72 -22.35 2.31
C ILE A 116 34.66 -23.51 1.30
N SER A 117 35.79 -24.18 1.01
CA SER A 117 35.81 -25.39 0.18
C SER A 117 34.92 -26.49 0.78
N SER A 118 35.04 -26.72 2.08
CA SER A 118 34.24 -27.73 2.81
C SER A 118 32.75 -27.38 2.81
N LEU A 119 32.40 -26.09 2.96
CA LEU A 119 31.02 -25.59 3.04
C LEU A 119 30.18 -26.02 1.84
N PHE A 120 30.78 -26.09 0.66
CA PHE A 120 30.05 -26.38 -0.58
C PHE A 120 30.12 -27.84 -1.04
N LEU A 121 30.87 -28.71 -0.34
CA LEU A 121 31.01 -30.12 -0.72
C LEU A 121 29.65 -30.79 -1.03
N PRO A 122 29.57 -31.59 -2.10
CA PRO A 122 28.35 -32.31 -2.45
C PRO A 122 27.96 -33.35 -1.38
N PRO A 123 26.71 -33.86 -1.38
CA PRO A 123 26.16 -34.63 -0.26
C PRO A 123 26.94 -35.88 0.18
N ARG A 124 27.63 -36.59 -0.71
CA ARG A 124 28.43 -37.76 -0.29
C ARG A 124 29.77 -37.30 0.29
N ALA A 125 30.43 -36.33 -0.35
CA ALA A 125 31.67 -35.74 0.13
C ALA A 125 31.53 -34.99 1.47
N SER A 126 30.37 -34.38 1.75
CA SER A 126 30.12 -33.64 3.00
C SER A 126 30.12 -34.52 4.26
N ARG A 127 30.10 -35.86 4.14
CA ARG A 127 30.33 -36.78 5.27
C ARG A 127 31.66 -36.53 5.97
N SER A 128 32.65 -35.99 5.25
CA SER A 128 33.94 -35.60 5.79
C SER A 128 33.87 -34.49 6.85
N TRP A 129 32.76 -33.73 6.94
CA TRP A 129 32.58 -32.67 7.94
C TRP A 129 32.73 -33.16 9.37
N ALA A 130 32.29 -34.39 9.66
CA ALA A 130 32.42 -35.00 10.98
C ALA A 130 33.89 -35.18 11.41
N ALA A 131 34.82 -35.27 10.45
CA ALA A 131 36.25 -35.42 10.71
C ALA A 131 37.01 -34.07 10.74
N LEU A 132 36.36 -32.95 10.41
CA LEU A 132 36.99 -31.63 10.40
C LEU A 132 37.26 -31.14 11.82
N LYS A 133 38.49 -30.70 12.07
CA LYS A 133 38.84 -30.04 13.34
C LYS A 133 38.19 -28.64 13.42
N PRO A 134 37.96 -28.09 14.62
CA PRO A 134 37.29 -26.78 14.77
C PRO A 134 37.97 -25.63 14.00
N ASP A 135 39.31 -25.61 13.94
CA ASP A 135 40.09 -24.64 13.17
C ASP A 135 39.82 -24.69 11.65
N GLN A 136 39.44 -25.87 11.14
CA GLN A 136 39.11 -26.09 9.73
C GLN A 136 37.65 -25.78 9.39
N ARG A 137 36.81 -25.58 10.42
CA ARG A 137 35.39 -25.21 10.29
C ARG A 137 35.15 -23.71 10.52
N ARG A 138 36.04 -23.03 11.24
CA ARG A 138 35.91 -21.62 11.60
C ARG A 138 35.95 -20.71 10.37
N LEU A 139 34.98 -19.80 10.28
CA LEU A 139 34.86 -18.80 9.21
C LEU A 139 35.27 -17.42 9.72
N ALA A 140 36.52 -17.25 10.15
CA ALA A 140 36.99 -16.01 10.77
C ALA A 140 36.63 -14.75 9.95
N GLY A 141 36.05 -13.74 10.60
CA GLY A 141 35.57 -12.51 9.95
C GLY A 141 34.17 -12.58 9.34
N VAL A 142 33.51 -13.75 9.36
CA VAL A 142 32.11 -13.91 8.94
C VAL A 142 31.19 -13.79 10.15
N ARG A 143 30.07 -13.07 10.02
CA ARG A 143 29.05 -12.91 11.05
C ARG A 143 27.68 -13.32 10.52
N LEU A 144 26.86 -13.92 11.37
CA LEU A 144 25.49 -14.33 11.08
C LEU A 144 24.52 -13.38 11.79
N LEU A 145 23.75 -12.62 11.01
CA LEU A 145 22.74 -11.70 11.51
C LEU A 145 21.34 -12.25 11.23
N THR A 146 20.51 -12.33 12.27
CA THR A 146 19.10 -12.73 12.14
C THR A 146 18.22 -11.63 12.75
N SER A 147 17.29 -11.13 11.95
CA SER A 147 16.38 -10.04 12.30
C SER A 147 14.94 -10.54 12.36
N ALA A 148 14.08 -9.92 13.17
CA ALA A 148 12.69 -10.35 13.29
C ALA A 148 11.86 -10.05 12.01
N THR A 149 12.15 -8.93 11.33
CA THR A 149 11.46 -8.51 10.10
C THR A 149 12.46 -7.94 9.09
N ILE A 150 12.04 -7.86 7.82
CA ILE A 150 12.83 -7.24 6.74
C ILE A 150 13.18 -5.77 7.02
N GLU A 151 12.32 -5.06 7.74
CA GLU A 151 12.56 -3.67 8.13
C GLU A 151 13.70 -3.55 9.15
N ILE A 152 13.71 -4.42 10.16
CA ILE A 152 14.77 -4.48 11.17
C ILE A 152 16.09 -4.91 10.51
N GLU A 153 16.04 -5.86 9.56
CA GLU A 153 17.21 -6.23 8.76
C GLU A 153 17.76 -5.02 7.99
N ALA A 154 16.90 -4.25 7.31
CA ALA A 154 17.32 -3.07 6.58
C ALA A 154 18.00 -2.03 7.47
N GLN A 155 17.43 -1.78 8.66
CA GLN A 155 17.98 -0.85 9.65
C GLN A 155 19.33 -1.36 10.20
N ALA A 156 19.45 -2.66 10.46
CA ALA A 156 20.70 -3.29 10.91
C ALA A 156 21.82 -3.14 9.89
N VAL A 157 21.52 -3.43 8.61
CA VAL A 157 22.46 -3.31 7.49
C VAL A 157 22.90 -1.86 7.32
N ALA A 158 21.97 -0.91 7.39
CA ALA A 158 22.28 0.50 7.31
C ALA A 158 23.14 0.98 8.50
N LEU A 159 22.87 0.49 9.71
CA LEU A 159 23.68 0.80 10.90
C LEU A 159 25.10 0.25 10.77
N MET A 160 25.28 -0.99 10.30
CA MET A 160 26.61 -1.56 10.04
C MET A 160 27.39 -0.77 9.00
N ALA A 161 26.72 -0.35 7.92
CA ALA A 161 27.35 0.51 6.92
C ALA A 161 27.73 1.88 7.51
N ARG A 162 26.87 2.47 8.35
CA ARG A 162 27.16 3.72 9.06
C ARG A 162 28.33 3.60 10.03
N GLU A 163 28.39 2.52 10.80
CA GLU A 163 29.48 2.21 11.74
C GLU A 163 30.80 2.04 11.00
N ALA A 164 30.82 1.29 9.89
CA ALA A 164 32.03 1.10 9.09
C ALA A 164 32.60 2.42 8.56
N LEU A 165 31.76 3.43 8.31
CA LEU A 165 32.23 4.74 7.84
C LEU A 165 32.98 5.56 8.90
N GLU A 166 32.88 5.19 10.19
CA GLU A 166 33.69 5.77 11.28
C GLU A 166 35.18 5.43 11.13
N GLN A 167 35.50 4.30 10.49
CA GLN A 167 36.88 3.97 10.14
C GLN A 167 37.25 4.70 8.84
N PRO A 168 38.33 5.51 8.83
CA PRO A 168 38.80 6.14 7.62
C PRO A 168 39.08 5.08 6.53
N GLU A 169 38.76 5.41 5.28
CA GLU A 169 39.01 4.58 4.09
C GLU A 169 38.25 3.25 3.99
N GLN A 170 37.59 2.78 5.05
CA GLN A 170 36.83 1.53 5.02
C GLN A 170 35.68 1.62 4.01
N ARG A 171 35.59 0.62 3.13
CA ARG A 171 34.55 0.49 2.09
C ARG A 171 33.57 -0.61 2.44
N VAL A 172 32.31 -0.37 2.09
CA VAL A 172 31.17 -1.25 2.33
C VAL A 172 30.49 -1.61 1.02
N ALA A 173 30.28 -2.92 0.81
CA ALA A 173 29.46 -3.44 -0.27
C ALA A 173 28.27 -4.20 0.32
N ILE A 174 27.06 -3.73 0.04
CA ILE A 174 25.83 -4.42 0.41
C ILE A 174 25.37 -5.19 -0.83
N VAL A 175 25.28 -6.51 -0.72
CA VAL A 175 24.92 -7.39 -1.84
C VAL A 175 23.57 -8.03 -1.52
N THR A 176 22.59 -7.83 -2.38
CA THR A 176 21.24 -8.40 -2.21
C THR A 176 20.58 -8.67 -3.54
N ALA A 177 19.87 -9.79 -3.63
CA ALA A 177 18.96 -10.08 -4.74
C ALA A 177 17.56 -9.48 -4.50
N ASP A 178 17.25 -9.09 -3.26
CA ASP A 178 15.99 -8.45 -2.87
C ASP A 178 16.08 -6.92 -3.08
N ARG A 179 15.32 -6.44 -4.07
CA ARG A 179 15.23 -5.02 -4.44
C ARG A 179 14.41 -4.19 -3.45
N GLY A 180 13.44 -4.81 -2.77
CA GLY A 180 12.69 -4.20 -1.69
C GLY A 180 13.61 -3.88 -0.50
N LEU A 181 14.45 -4.85 -0.12
CA LEU A 181 15.45 -4.69 0.93
C LEU A 181 16.50 -3.62 0.56
N ALA A 182 17.07 -3.66 -0.64
CA ALA A 182 18.02 -2.65 -1.13
C ALA A 182 17.50 -1.22 -0.95
N ARG A 183 16.24 -0.98 -1.36
CA ARG A 183 15.58 0.32 -1.25
C ARG A 183 15.34 0.75 0.19
N ARG A 184 14.92 -0.17 1.07
CA ARG A 184 14.78 0.12 2.51
C ARG A 184 16.13 0.48 3.15
N VAL A 185 17.20 -0.24 2.81
CA VAL A 185 18.56 0.08 3.27
C VAL A 185 18.98 1.46 2.80
N ALA A 186 18.76 1.79 1.53
CA ALA A 186 19.05 3.13 1.00
C ALA A 186 18.26 4.24 1.72
N GLN A 187 16.99 3.99 2.07
CA GLN A 187 16.17 4.92 2.85
C GLN A 187 16.69 5.11 4.27
N HIS A 188 17.11 4.05 4.95
CA HIS A 188 17.72 4.16 6.29
C HIS A 188 19.05 4.92 6.24
N LEU A 189 19.89 4.65 5.24
CA LEU A 189 21.14 5.37 5.03
C LEU A 189 20.93 6.88 4.80
N ALA A 190 19.84 7.25 4.12
CA ALA A 190 19.47 8.64 3.91
C ALA A 190 19.19 9.40 5.22
N ARG A 191 18.80 8.73 6.32
CA ARG A 191 18.65 9.35 7.65
C ARG A 191 19.96 9.99 8.14
N TRP A 192 21.10 9.47 7.68
CA TRP A 192 22.43 9.98 8.01
C TRP A 192 23.09 10.71 6.84
N ASN A 193 22.32 11.14 5.84
CA ASN A 193 22.82 11.77 4.61
C ASN A 193 23.83 10.89 3.82
N ILE A 194 23.75 9.56 3.96
CA ILE A 194 24.57 8.62 3.19
C ILE A 194 23.78 8.22 1.94
N ALA A 195 24.15 8.79 0.81
CA ALA A 195 23.60 8.39 -0.48
C ALA A 195 24.40 7.19 -1.03
N ALA A 196 23.99 5.96 -0.73
CA ALA A 196 24.63 4.78 -1.32
C ALA A 196 24.40 4.73 -2.84
N ASP A 197 25.39 4.27 -3.58
CA ASP A 197 25.26 3.98 -5.01
C ASP A 197 24.60 2.61 -5.21
N ASP A 198 23.42 2.56 -5.84
CA ASP A 198 22.70 1.31 -6.10
C ASP A 198 22.86 0.93 -7.56
N SER A 199 23.75 -0.03 -7.83
CA SER A 199 24.17 -0.38 -9.19
C SER A 199 23.05 -1.00 -10.02
N ALA A 200 22.05 -1.59 -9.37
CA ALA A 200 20.90 -2.19 -10.03
C ALA A 200 19.82 -1.15 -10.38
N GLY A 201 19.90 0.05 -9.80
CA GLY A 201 18.96 1.14 -10.09
C GLY A 201 17.53 0.88 -9.60
N GLN A 202 16.61 1.70 -10.09
CA GLN A 202 15.19 1.61 -9.83
C GLN A 202 14.43 1.39 -11.15
N PRO A 203 13.42 0.51 -11.21
CA PRO A 203 12.58 0.37 -12.39
C PRO A 203 11.98 1.71 -12.82
N LEU A 204 11.95 1.98 -14.13
CA LEU A 204 11.47 3.24 -14.70
C LEU A 204 10.03 3.52 -14.26
N ALA A 205 9.19 2.50 -14.12
CA ALA A 205 7.79 2.64 -13.68
C ALA A 205 7.67 3.27 -12.28
N LEU A 206 8.70 3.17 -11.45
CA LEU A 206 8.72 3.71 -10.08
C LEU A 206 9.41 5.07 -9.97
N THR A 207 9.98 5.61 -11.05
CA THR A 207 10.58 6.95 -11.08
C THR A 207 9.52 8.03 -11.30
N PRO A 208 9.80 9.32 -10.99
CA PRO A 208 8.89 10.41 -11.31
C PRO A 208 8.45 10.45 -12.77
N ALA A 209 9.37 10.32 -13.74
CA ALA A 209 9.01 10.36 -15.16
C ALA A 209 8.11 9.18 -15.57
N GLY A 210 8.47 7.94 -15.21
CA GLY A 210 7.68 6.77 -15.55
C GLY A 210 6.33 6.71 -14.86
N ARG A 211 6.23 7.16 -13.60
CA ARG A 211 4.93 7.27 -12.91
C ARG A 211 3.99 8.27 -13.58
N LEU A 212 4.50 9.40 -14.09
CA LEU A 212 3.67 10.36 -14.81
C LEU A 212 3.08 9.71 -16.05
N VAL A 213 3.90 9.11 -16.92
CA VAL A 213 3.41 8.45 -18.14
C VAL A 213 2.50 7.27 -17.81
N GLY A 214 2.80 6.50 -16.76
CA GLY A 214 1.92 5.45 -16.26
C GLY A 214 0.53 5.98 -15.89
N LEU A 215 0.44 7.08 -15.14
CA LEU A 215 -0.85 7.71 -14.81
C LEU A 215 -1.61 8.21 -16.05
N LEU A 216 -0.90 8.77 -17.03
CA LEU A 216 -1.52 9.20 -18.30
C LEU A 216 -2.03 8.00 -19.11
N ALA A 217 -1.30 6.89 -19.11
CA ALA A 217 -1.72 5.65 -19.75
C ALA A 217 -2.94 5.02 -19.05
N GLU A 218 -3.04 5.09 -17.72
CA GLU A 218 -4.22 4.66 -16.96
C GLU A 218 -5.46 5.51 -17.31
N ILE A 219 -5.29 6.83 -17.47
CA ILE A 219 -6.36 7.73 -17.94
C ILE A 219 -6.79 7.36 -19.38
N ALA A 220 -5.83 7.02 -20.25
CA ALA A 220 -6.13 6.61 -21.62
C ALA A 220 -6.82 5.24 -21.70
N ALA A 221 -6.43 4.29 -20.85
CA ALA A 221 -6.96 2.92 -20.84
C ALA A 221 -8.36 2.82 -20.20
N HIS A 222 -8.60 3.57 -19.13
CA HIS A 222 -9.78 3.42 -18.28
C HIS A 222 -10.66 4.68 -18.21
N GLY A 223 -10.27 5.74 -18.93
CA GLY A 223 -10.96 7.01 -18.95
C GLY A 223 -10.62 7.91 -17.76
N ALA A 224 -11.35 9.02 -17.68
CA ALA A 224 -11.10 10.12 -16.75
C ALA A 224 -11.64 9.82 -15.33
N GLU A 225 -11.18 8.72 -14.71
CA GLU A 225 -11.59 8.37 -13.35
C GLU A 225 -11.03 9.37 -12.32
N PRO A 226 -11.84 9.82 -11.33
CA PRO A 226 -11.44 10.82 -10.33
C PRO A 226 -10.11 10.54 -9.64
N GLY A 227 -9.85 9.28 -9.25
CA GLY A 227 -8.63 8.89 -8.57
C GLY A 227 -7.39 9.10 -9.43
N ASN A 228 -7.43 8.62 -10.68
CA ASN A 228 -6.33 8.76 -11.63
C ASN A 228 -6.11 10.22 -12.03
N LEU A 229 -7.19 11.00 -12.21
CA LEU A 229 -7.10 12.44 -12.48
C LEU A 229 -6.43 13.20 -11.34
N VAL A 230 -6.88 13.00 -10.10
CA VAL A 230 -6.30 13.69 -8.93
C VAL A 230 -4.84 13.29 -8.74
N ALA A 231 -4.51 12.01 -8.96
CA ALA A 231 -3.12 11.54 -8.92
C ALA A 231 -2.25 12.16 -10.03
N ALA A 232 -2.74 12.19 -11.27
CA ALA A 232 -2.04 12.79 -12.40
C ALA A 232 -1.84 14.29 -12.21
N PHE A 233 -2.90 15.05 -11.93
CA PHE A 233 -2.83 16.50 -11.70
C PHE A 233 -2.02 16.88 -10.46
N GLY A 234 -1.99 16.01 -9.44
CA GLY A 234 -1.21 16.21 -8.22
C GLY A 234 0.26 15.80 -8.34
N HIS A 235 0.65 15.18 -9.46
CA HIS A 235 1.98 14.62 -9.63
C HIS A 235 3.09 15.69 -9.51
N PRO A 236 4.24 15.40 -8.88
CA PRO A 236 5.28 16.40 -8.61
C PRO A 236 5.80 17.15 -9.83
N LEU A 237 5.84 16.48 -10.99
CA LEU A 237 6.31 17.09 -12.25
C LEU A 237 5.29 18.03 -12.90
N VAL A 238 4.01 17.93 -12.56
CA VAL A 238 2.96 18.78 -13.17
C VAL A 238 3.15 20.21 -12.71
N ARG A 239 3.33 21.10 -13.69
CA ARG A 239 3.71 22.51 -13.47
C ARG A 239 4.96 22.65 -12.57
N GLY A 240 5.81 21.62 -12.50
CA GLY A 240 6.89 21.50 -11.51
C GLY A 240 8.04 22.50 -11.68
N SER A 241 8.21 23.06 -12.87
CA SER A 241 9.27 24.00 -13.21
C SER A 241 9.05 25.42 -12.66
N ASP A 242 7.81 25.78 -12.34
CA ASP A 242 7.42 27.07 -11.80
C ASP A 242 6.63 26.88 -10.49
N GLY A 243 7.25 27.30 -9.37
CA GLY A 243 6.67 27.14 -8.05
C GLY A 243 5.35 27.89 -7.84
N GLU A 244 5.19 29.09 -8.43
CA GLU A 244 3.97 29.88 -8.32
C GLU A 244 2.85 29.27 -9.15
N ALA A 245 3.14 28.89 -10.41
CA ALA A 245 2.19 28.20 -11.27
C ALA A 245 1.73 26.88 -10.65
N ARG A 246 2.66 26.12 -10.04
CA ARG A 246 2.34 24.87 -9.34
C ARG A 246 1.45 25.10 -8.13
N GLN A 247 1.71 26.15 -7.34
CA GLN A 247 0.90 26.48 -6.17
C GLN A 247 -0.53 26.85 -6.58
N ALA A 248 -0.69 27.67 -7.64
CA ALA A 248 -2.00 28.01 -8.19
C ALA A 248 -2.73 26.75 -8.69
N TRP A 249 -2.05 25.90 -9.45
CA TRP A 249 -2.57 24.63 -9.95
C TRP A 249 -3.08 23.72 -8.82
N LEU A 250 -2.27 23.50 -7.78
CA LEU A 250 -2.67 22.68 -6.65
C LEU A 250 -3.81 23.29 -5.83
N THR A 251 -3.99 24.60 -5.86
CA THR A 251 -5.12 25.25 -5.18
C THR A 251 -6.43 24.92 -5.89
N GLY A 252 -6.46 25.01 -7.22
CA GLY A 252 -7.59 24.56 -8.04
C GLY A 252 -7.88 23.07 -7.86
N LEU A 253 -6.83 22.24 -7.93
CA LEU A 253 -6.93 20.79 -7.73
C LEU A 253 -7.53 20.43 -6.37
N ARG A 254 -7.14 21.09 -5.28
CA ARG A 254 -7.68 20.79 -3.94
C ARG A 254 -9.16 21.12 -3.83
N ALA A 255 -9.62 22.20 -4.45
CA ALA A 255 -11.03 22.55 -4.47
C ALA A 255 -11.84 21.52 -5.28
N PHE A 256 -11.30 21.11 -6.43
CA PHE A 256 -11.88 20.05 -7.26
C PHE A 256 -11.91 18.69 -6.56
N ASP A 257 -10.80 18.24 -5.97
CA ASP A 257 -10.71 17.00 -5.17
C ASP A 257 -11.77 16.97 -4.08
N ARG A 258 -11.90 18.05 -3.30
CA ARG A 258 -12.94 18.15 -2.25
C ARG A 258 -14.35 17.94 -2.77
N GLN A 259 -14.64 18.38 -3.99
CA GLN A 259 -15.95 18.24 -4.62
C GLN A 259 -16.18 16.85 -5.24
N LEU A 260 -15.11 16.13 -5.58
CA LEU A 260 -15.16 14.77 -6.11
C LEU A 260 -15.20 13.68 -5.02
N ARG A 261 -14.88 14.03 -3.77
CA ARG A 261 -14.93 13.10 -2.64
C ARG A 261 -16.35 12.62 -2.36
N GLY A 262 -16.45 11.34 -1.99
CA GLY A 262 -17.71 10.61 -1.94
C GLY A 262 -17.84 9.63 -3.12
N PRO A 263 -19.06 9.19 -3.46
CA PRO A 263 -19.31 8.29 -4.58
C PRO A 263 -18.73 8.84 -5.88
N SER A 264 -18.16 7.95 -6.70
CA SER A 264 -17.67 8.36 -8.01
C SER A 264 -18.81 8.97 -8.84
N PRO A 265 -18.58 10.13 -9.49
CA PRO A 265 -19.49 10.62 -10.51
C PRO A 265 -19.59 9.61 -11.65
N ALA A 266 -20.63 9.73 -12.46
CA ALA A 266 -20.75 8.92 -13.66
C ALA A 266 -19.58 9.14 -14.62
N PRO A 267 -19.26 8.16 -15.48
CA PRO A 267 -18.20 8.29 -16.47
C PRO A 267 -18.43 9.48 -17.43
N GLY A 268 -17.35 10.14 -17.83
CA GLY A 268 -17.34 11.21 -18.82
C GLY A 268 -16.93 12.59 -18.29
N MET A 269 -16.75 13.55 -19.20
CA MET A 269 -16.27 14.90 -18.86
C MET A 269 -17.35 15.80 -18.27
N GLU A 270 -18.61 15.60 -18.62
CA GLU A 270 -19.70 16.49 -18.17
C GLU A 270 -19.93 16.44 -16.65
N PRO A 271 -19.97 15.26 -15.99
CA PRO A 271 -20.04 15.20 -14.53
C PRO A 271 -18.85 15.87 -13.83
N LEU A 272 -17.66 15.79 -14.43
CA LEU A 272 -16.44 16.43 -13.91
C LEU A 272 -16.50 17.96 -14.07
N ARG A 273 -17.01 18.46 -15.21
CA ARG A 273 -17.26 19.90 -15.41
C ARG A 273 -18.22 20.44 -14.36
N HIS A 274 -19.33 19.73 -14.10
CA HIS A 274 -20.28 20.12 -13.06
C HIS A 274 -19.64 20.16 -11.67
N ALA A 275 -18.76 19.20 -11.35
CA ALA A 275 -18.00 19.22 -10.12
C ALA A 275 -17.06 20.43 -10.05
N ALA A 276 -16.38 20.79 -11.13
CA ALA A 276 -15.54 21.98 -11.18
C ALA A 276 -16.32 23.28 -10.99
N THR A 277 -17.50 23.42 -11.62
CA THR A 277 -18.37 24.58 -11.45
C THR A 277 -18.88 24.69 -10.01
N LYS A 278 -19.29 23.57 -9.39
CA LYS A 278 -19.67 23.55 -7.97
C LYS A 278 -18.52 23.95 -7.04
N ALA A 279 -17.29 23.60 -7.39
CA ALA A 279 -16.10 23.99 -6.67
C ALA A 279 -15.63 25.44 -6.97
N GLY A 280 -16.24 26.13 -7.93
CA GLY A 280 -15.87 27.49 -8.35
C GLY A 280 -14.52 27.57 -9.06
N VAL A 281 -14.11 26.50 -9.76
CA VAL A 281 -12.80 26.37 -10.41
C VAL A 281 -12.92 26.15 -11.93
N ASP A 282 -13.92 26.75 -12.57
CA ASP A 282 -14.22 26.60 -14.00
C ASP A 282 -13.01 26.92 -14.90
N ALA A 283 -12.27 27.99 -14.61
CA ALA A 283 -11.09 28.38 -15.38
C ALA A 283 -9.94 27.37 -15.27
N TRP A 284 -9.73 26.83 -14.06
CA TRP A 284 -8.73 25.76 -13.83
C TRP A 284 -9.14 24.47 -14.54
N TRP A 285 -10.44 24.13 -14.50
CA TRP A 285 -10.94 22.95 -15.19
C TRP A 285 -10.85 23.07 -16.71
N ALA A 286 -11.07 24.25 -17.28
CA ALA A 286 -10.88 24.46 -18.71
C ALA A 286 -9.45 24.15 -19.15
N GLU A 287 -8.45 24.49 -18.35
CA GLU A 287 -7.05 24.11 -18.59
C GLU A 287 -6.84 22.59 -18.40
N ALA A 288 -7.35 22.01 -17.31
CA ALA A 288 -7.24 20.59 -17.00
C ALA A 288 -7.89 19.69 -18.06
N GLU A 289 -9.04 20.10 -18.58
CA GLU A 289 -9.77 19.38 -19.62
C GLU A 289 -8.97 19.32 -20.93
N VAL A 290 -8.31 20.42 -21.30
CA VAL A 290 -7.42 20.46 -22.48
C VAL A 290 -6.27 19.48 -22.33
N LEU A 291 -5.72 19.33 -21.11
CA LEU A 291 -4.62 18.39 -20.86
C LEU A 291 -5.04 16.93 -21.03
N ILE A 292 -6.25 16.56 -20.62
CA ILE A 292 -6.74 15.17 -20.68
C ILE A 292 -7.51 14.84 -21.97
N ALA A 293 -7.97 15.83 -22.72
CA ALA A 293 -8.73 15.63 -23.95
C ALA A 293 -8.04 14.68 -24.96
N PRO A 294 -6.71 14.74 -25.18
CA PRO A 294 -6.01 13.79 -26.06
C PRO A 294 -6.07 12.33 -25.58
N LEU A 295 -6.33 12.09 -24.29
CA LEU A 295 -6.35 10.77 -23.66
C LEU A 295 -7.78 10.23 -23.49
N ALA A 296 -8.80 11.10 -23.56
CA ALA A 296 -10.17 10.75 -23.22
C ALA A 296 -10.98 10.09 -24.35
N ALA A 297 -10.49 10.16 -25.59
CA ALA A 297 -11.25 9.78 -26.80
C ALA A 297 -10.47 8.81 -27.70
N TRP A 298 -9.75 7.86 -27.12
CA TRP A 298 -9.05 6.85 -27.90
C TRP A 298 -10.05 5.86 -28.53
N PRO A 299 -9.83 5.45 -29.79
CA PRO A 299 -10.60 4.35 -30.36
C PRO A 299 -10.33 3.05 -29.58
N GLN A 300 -11.21 2.06 -29.71
CA GLN A 300 -11.04 0.76 -29.05
C GLN A 300 -9.70 0.09 -29.45
N GLN A 301 -9.26 0.32 -30.70
CA GLN A 301 -7.97 -0.14 -31.20
C GLN A 301 -7.24 1.00 -31.88
N MET A 302 -5.92 1.06 -31.67
CA MET A 302 -5.03 2.02 -32.34
C MET A 302 -3.62 1.46 -32.52
N GLY A 303 -2.85 2.11 -33.39
CA GLY A 303 -1.43 1.83 -33.52
C GLY A 303 -0.68 2.18 -32.24
N LEU A 304 0.17 1.27 -31.76
CA LEU A 304 1.00 1.51 -30.57
C LEU A 304 1.92 2.72 -30.79
N SER A 305 2.41 2.92 -32.01
CA SER A 305 3.22 4.11 -32.36
C SER A 305 2.46 5.43 -32.12
N ASP A 306 1.20 5.49 -32.56
CA ASP A 306 0.34 6.66 -32.36
C ASP A 306 0.03 6.88 -30.87
N ALA A 307 -0.26 5.80 -30.15
CA ALA A 307 -0.54 5.85 -28.70
C ALA A 307 0.64 6.45 -27.93
N LEU A 308 1.86 6.00 -28.23
CA LEU A 308 3.10 6.51 -27.63
C LEU A 308 3.33 7.99 -27.98
N GLY A 309 3.04 8.39 -29.22
CA GLY A 309 3.12 9.79 -29.64
C GLY A 309 2.16 10.70 -28.86
N ILE A 310 0.91 10.27 -28.67
CA ILE A 310 -0.08 11.01 -27.89
C ILE A 310 0.34 11.10 -26.41
N LEU A 311 0.82 10.00 -25.82
CA LEU A 311 1.28 9.98 -24.43
C LEU A 311 2.50 10.87 -24.20
N ALA A 312 3.45 10.89 -25.13
CA ALA A 312 4.61 11.77 -25.06
C ALA A 312 4.18 13.26 -25.11
N ALA A 313 3.29 13.62 -26.05
CA ALA A 313 2.75 14.97 -26.13
C ALA A 313 1.96 15.37 -24.88
N ALA A 314 1.19 14.44 -24.31
CA ALA A 314 0.47 14.66 -23.05
C ALA A 314 1.45 14.86 -21.87
N ALA A 315 2.49 14.03 -21.75
CA ALA A 315 3.51 14.18 -20.70
C ALA A 315 4.18 15.56 -20.74
N GLU A 316 4.51 16.05 -21.95
CA GLU A 316 5.07 17.38 -22.14
C GLU A 316 4.06 18.49 -21.84
N ALA A 317 2.78 18.33 -22.20
CA ALA A 317 1.74 19.31 -21.85
C ALA A 317 1.52 19.43 -20.32
N PHE A 318 1.64 18.31 -19.60
CA PHE A 318 1.50 18.26 -18.13
C PHE A 318 2.73 18.83 -17.40
N ALA A 319 3.93 18.39 -17.78
CA ALA A 319 5.16 18.62 -17.02
C ALA A 319 6.19 19.50 -17.73
N GLY A 320 5.97 19.90 -18.99
CA GLY A 320 6.94 20.62 -19.80
C GLY A 320 8.21 19.81 -20.05
N PRO A 321 9.37 20.46 -20.23
CA PRO A 321 10.64 19.78 -20.48
C PRO A 321 11.06 18.85 -19.33
N SER A 322 10.59 19.10 -18.11
CA SER A 322 10.91 18.29 -16.94
C SER A 322 10.40 16.85 -17.00
N ALA A 323 9.51 16.51 -17.93
CA ALA A 323 9.17 15.11 -18.23
C ALA A 323 10.36 14.31 -18.79
N TRP A 324 11.30 14.99 -19.46
CA TRP A 324 12.39 14.40 -20.24
C TRP A 324 13.79 14.68 -19.64
N GLU A 325 13.83 15.44 -18.55
CA GLU A 325 15.06 15.77 -17.84
C GLU A 325 15.51 14.64 -16.90
N ARG A 326 16.76 14.75 -16.40
CA ARG A 326 17.39 13.76 -15.50
C ARG A 326 17.52 12.36 -16.10
N GLU A 327 18.01 11.41 -15.31
CA GLU A 327 18.28 10.04 -15.74
C GLU A 327 17.01 9.29 -16.12
N ASP A 328 15.92 9.49 -15.38
CA ASP A 328 14.63 8.85 -15.63
C ASP A 328 13.92 9.40 -16.86
N GLY A 329 13.86 10.73 -17.03
CA GLY A 329 13.24 11.35 -18.22
C GLY A 329 14.00 11.00 -19.50
N ARG A 330 15.34 10.94 -19.46
CA ARG A 330 16.14 10.47 -20.60
C ARG A 330 15.87 9.00 -20.94
N ALA A 331 15.82 8.13 -19.94
CA ALA A 331 15.52 6.71 -20.12
C ALA A 331 14.10 6.50 -20.70
N LEU A 332 13.12 7.25 -20.20
CA LEU A 332 11.75 7.27 -20.71
C LEU A 332 11.71 7.70 -22.19
N GLY A 333 12.39 8.81 -22.53
CA GLY A 333 12.45 9.29 -23.91
C GLY A 333 13.07 8.26 -24.86
N THR A 334 14.21 7.65 -24.49
CA THR A 334 14.82 6.59 -25.30
C THR A 334 13.90 5.39 -25.47
N MET A 335 13.24 4.93 -24.40
CA MET A 335 12.30 3.80 -24.47
C MET A 335 11.14 4.09 -25.42
N ILE A 336 10.50 5.26 -25.29
CA ILE A 336 9.36 5.65 -26.12
C ILE A 336 9.77 5.69 -27.59
N GLU A 337 10.92 6.29 -27.91
CA GLU A 337 11.42 6.41 -29.28
C GLU A 337 11.74 5.04 -29.91
N GLU A 338 12.41 4.15 -29.17
CA GLU A 338 12.72 2.79 -29.64
C GLU A 338 11.45 1.97 -29.86
N LEU A 339 10.53 1.98 -28.89
CA LEU A 339 9.28 1.23 -28.97
C LEU A 339 8.38 1.76 -30.09
N ARG A 340 8.31 3.09 -30.27
CA ARG A 340 7.58 3.74 -31.36
C ARG A 340 8.11 3.31 -32.72
N GLY A 341 9.44 3.33 -32.90
CA GLY A 341 10.09 2.92 -34.15
C GLY A 341 9.81 1.45 -34.51
N HIS A 342 9.87 0.54 -33.54
CA HIS A 342 9.52 -0.87 -33.76
C HIS A 342 8.02 -1.06 -34.05
N ALA A 343 7.15 -0.38 -33.29
CA ALA A 343 5.71 -0.45 -33.46
C ALA A 343 5.27 0.03 -34.85
N GLU A 344 5.85 1.12 -35.33
CA GLU A 344 5.60 1.67 -36.67
C GLU A 344 6.08 0.70 -37.76
N ALA A 345 7.30 0.19 -37.66
CA ALA A 345 7.87 -0.73 -38.65
C ALA A 345 7.06 -2.04 -38.79
N LEU A 346 6.46 -2.51 -37.69
CA LEU A 346 5.66 -3.73 -37.65
C LEU A 346 4.15 -3.49 -37.86
N GLY A 347 3.69 -2.22 -37.85
CA GLY A 347 2.26 -1.89 -37.89
C GLY A 347 1.49 -2.40 -36.67
N THR A 348 2.11 -2.40 -35.49
CA THR A 348 1.56 -3.02 -34.27
C THR A 348 0.28 -2.31 -33.81
N GLN A 349 -0.82 -3.06 -33.71
CA GLN A 349 -2.10 -2.59 -33.18
C GLN A 349 -2.31 -3.13 -31.76
N ILE A 350 -2.91 -2.32 -30.90
CA ILE A 350 -3.25 -2.67 -29.52
C ILE A 350 -4.71 -2.31 -29.24
N GLU A 351 -5.32 -2.97 -28.25
CA GLU A 351 -6.52 -2.42 -27.61
C GLU A 351 -6.11 -1.26 -26.70
N SER A 352 -6.87 -0.17 -26.70
CA SER A 352 -6.54 1.01 -25.88
C SER A 352 -6.54 0.69 -24.38
N ALA A 353 -7.31 -0.30 -23.93
CA ALA A 353 -7.31 -0.78 -22.56
C ALA A 353 -5.98 -1.40 -22.11
N ASP A 354 -5.14 -1.88 -23.04
CA ASP A 354 -3.90 -2.58 -22.73
C ASP A 354 -2.69 -1.64 -22.56
N ILE A 355 -2.79 -0.37 -22.98
CA ILE A 355 -1.64 0.55 -23.03
C ILE A 355 -0.96 0.73 -21.67
N ALA A 356 -1.76 0.81 -20.59
CA ALA A 356 -1.25 0.98 -19.23
C ALA A 356 -0.45 -0.25 -18.77
N GLY A 357 -0.94 -1.46 -19.08
CA GLY A 357 -0.25 -2.72 -18.81
C GLY A 357 1.04 -2.87 -19.62
N ILE A 358 0.96 -2.63 -20.94
CA ILE A 358 2.11 -2.69 -21.85
C ILE A 358 3.23 -1.76 -21.37
N LEU A 359 2.91 -0.50 -21.08
CA LEU A 359 3.91 0.46 -20.62
C LEU A 359 4.48 0.09 -19.25
N ARG A 360 3.66 -0.44 -18.34
CA ARG A 360 4.14 -0.91 -17.04
C ARG A 360 5.17 -2.04 -17.21
N ASP A 361 4.84 -3.05 -18.01
CA ASP A 361 5.72 -4.19 -18.25
C ASP A 361 7.06 -3.75 -18.88
N VAL A 362 7.01 -2.90 -19.91
CA VAL A 362 8.23 -2.37 -20.55
C VAL A 362 9.05 -1.50 -19.59
N MET A 363 8.41 -0.62 -18.83
CA MET A 363 9.11 0.26 -17.88
C MET A 363 9.71 -0.51 -16.70
N ASP A 364 9.13 -1.64 -16.30
CA ASP A 364 9.66 -2.47 -15.22
C ASP A 364 10.97 -3.17 -15.60
N GLU A 365 11.20 -3.41 -16.90
CA GLU A 365 12.46 -3.96 -17.42
C GLU A 365 13.60 -2.93 -17.50
N ILE A 366 13.28 -1.64 -17.48
CA ILE A 366 14.26 -0.56 -17.62
C ILE A 366 14.72 -0.07 -16.25
N ALA A 367 15.95 -0.43 -15.89
CA ALA A 367 16.59 0.05 -14.69
C ALA A 367 17.16 1.47 -14.88
N VAL A 368 16.55 2.47 -14.23
CA VAL A 368 17.10 3.82 -14.11
C VAL A 368 18.12 3.88 -12.98
N ARG A 369 19.36 4.19 -13.34
CA ARG A 369 20.46 4.32 -12.39
C ARG A 369 20.72 5.79 -12.13
N PRO A 370 20.87 6.23 -10.86
CA PRO A 370 21.26 7.59 -10.59
C PRO A 370 22.68 7.87 -11.12
N GLY A 371 23.00 9.13 -11.40
CA GLY A 371 24.34 9.53 -11.83
C GLY A 371 25.45 9.03 -10.89
N TYR A 372 26.62 8.72 -11.47
CA TYR A 372 27.83 8.27 -10.75
C TYR A 372 28.20 9.21 -9.60
N GLY A 373 28.76 8.64 -8.53
CA GLY A 373 29.48 9.42 -7.51
C GLY A 373 28.64 9.88 -6.31
N ARG A 374 27.65 9.09 -5.87
CA ARG A 374 26.91 9.39 -4.63
C ARG A 374 27.82 9.33 -3.40
N HIS A 375 28.05 8.14 -2.83
CA HIS A 375 28.99 7.95 -1.72
C HIS A 375 30.13 7.02 -2.13
N PRO A 376 31.41 7.47 -2.13
CA PRO A 376 32.52 6.73 -2.74
C PRO A 376 32.88 5.43 -2.00
N ARG A 377 32.39 5.23 -0.78
CA ARG A 377 32.71 4.08 0.08
C ARG A 377 31.53 3.15 0.39
N VAL A 378 30.31 3.46 -0.06
CA VAL A 378 29.13 2.62 0.20
C VAL A 378 28.38 2.39 -1.09
N ALA A 379 28.27 1.12 -1.48
CA ALA A 379 27.53 0.72 -2.66
C ALA A 379 26.62 -0.48 -2.35
N ILE A 380 25.48 -0.52 -3.04
CA ILE A 380 24.51 -1.60 -3.04
C ILE A 380 24.58 -2.27 -4.41
N TYR A 381 24.81 -3.58 -4.42
CA TYR A 381 25.01 -4.38 -5.62
C TYR A 381 23.96 -5.48 -5.75
N GLY A 382 23.59 -5.76 -7.00
CA GLY A 382 23.03 -7.06 -7.35
C GLY A 382 24.10 -8.16 -7.34
N LEU A 383 23.69 -9.41 -7.45
CA LEU A 383 24.60 -10.56 -7.34
C LEU A 383 25.68 -10.57 -8.43
N LEU A 384 25.32 -10.15 -9.65
CA LEU A 384 26.25 -10.15 -10.78
C LEU A 384 27.26 -9.00 -10.67
N GLU A 385 26.80 -7.80 -10.31
CA GLU A 385 27.64 -6.61 -10.16
C GLU A 385 28.63 -6.77 -9.00
N ALA A 386 28.22 -7.47 -7.93
CA ALA A 386 29.06 -7.73 -6.77
C ALA A 386 30.35 -8.50 -7.10
N ARG A 387 30.39 -9.29 -8.19
CA ARG A 387 31.58 -10.04 -8.63
C ARG A 387 32.80 -9.15 -8.90
N MET A 388 32.56 -7.91 -9.29
CA MET A 388 33.62 -6.94 -9.59
C MET A 388 33.84 -5.94 -8.44
N ALA A 389 32.98 -5.97 -7.43
CA ALA A 389 33.06 -5.09 -6.28
C ALA A 389 34.17 -5.52 -5.31
N ARG A 390 34.77 -4.54 -4.63
CA ARG A 390 35.76 -4.76 -3.59
C ARG A 390 35.44 -3.88 -2.40
N ALA A 391 35.26 -4.49 -1.24
CA ALA A 391 34.98 -3.81 0.00
C ALA A 391 35.67 -4.51 1.17
N ASP A 392 35.93 -3.76 2.23
CA ASP A 392 36.50 -4.29 3.47
C ASP A 392 35.41 -4.99 4.30
N LEU A 393 34.18 -4.49 4.20
CA LEU A 393 32.96 -5.10 4.73
C LEU A 393 32.00 -5.45 3.58
N VAL A 394 31.71 -6.74 3.41
CA VAL A 394 30.68 -7.23 2.50
C VAL A 394 29.48 -7.73 3.30
N ILE A 395 28.30 -7.20 3.00
CA ILE A 395 27.05 -7.60 3.67
C ILE A 395 26.19 -8.34 2.63
N CYS A 396 26.11 -9.66 2.72
CA CYS A 396 25.16 -10.47 1.96
C CYS A 396 23.81 -10.43 2.67
N ALA A 397 22.91 -9.55 2.21
CA ALA A 397 21.63 -9.29 2.85
C ALA A 397 20.49 -10.09 2.17
N GLY A 398 19.41 -10.34 2.92
CA GLY A 398 18.25 -11.05 2.40
C GLY A 398 18.51 -12.53 2.14
N MET A 399 19.32 -13.20 2.99
CA MET A 399 19.67 -14.63 2.89
C MET A 399 18.52 -15.54 3.34
N ASN A 400 17.37 -15.40 2.69
CA ASN A 400 16.20 -16.28 2.78
C ASN A 400 16.04 -17.09 1.49
N GLU A 401 15.41 -18.26 1.58
CA GLU A 401 15.02 -19.01 0.38
C GLU A 401 14.08 -18.18 -0.51
N GLY A 402 14.24 -18.29 -1.81
CA GLY A 402 13.51 -17.49 -2.80
C GLY A 402 14.14 -16.12 -3.10
N SER A 403 14.94 -15.56 -2.17
CA SER A 403 15.72 -14.34 -2.39
C SER A 403 17.15 -14.66 -2.80
N TRP A 404 17.93 -15.32 -1.93
CA TRP A 404 19.28 -15.77 -2.25
C TRP A 404 19.49 -17.22 -1.76
N PRO A 405 19.43 -18.22 -2.66
CA PRO A 405 19.28 -18.08 -4.12
C PRO A 405 17.87 -17.67 -4.53
N GLN A 406 17.76 -16.97 -5.66
CA GLN A 406 16.46 -16.67 -6.27
C GLN A 406 15.77 -17.96 -6.72
N ALA A 407 14.43 -17.99 -6.60
CA ALA A 407 13.65 -19.12 -7.06
C ALA A 407 13.86 -19.34 -8.58
N PRO A 408 14.24 -20.54 -9.02
CA PRO A 408 14.40 -20.83 -10.43
C PRO A 408 13.04 -20.75 -11.16
N ALA A 409 12.89 -19.81 -12.10
CA ALA A 409 11.75 -19.85 -13.03
C ALA A 409 11.90 -21.05 -13.98
N ALA A 410 10.85 -21.85 -14.11
CA ALA A 410 10.79 -22.92 -15.11
C ALA A 410 10.81 -22.32 -16.52
N ASP A 411 11.41 -23.03 -17.48
CA ASP A 411 11.34 -22.64 -18.88
C ASP A 411 9.90 -22.82 -19.39
N PRO A 412 9.29 -21.81 -20.04
CA PRO A 412 7.89 -21.86 -20.44
C PRO A 412 7.63 -22.78 -21.65
N LEU A 413 8.67 -23.13 -22.42
CA LEU A 413 8.53 -23.88 -23.67
C LEU A 413 9.06 -25.31 -23.56
N LEU A 414 10.17 -25.52 -22.84
CA LEU A 414 10.92 -26.78 -22.84
C LEU A 414 10.99 -27.42 -21.46
N ALA A 415 10.63 -28.71 -21.39
CA ALA A 415 10.80 -29.48 -20.18
C ALA A 415 12.30 -29.61 -19.78
N PRO A 416 12.63 -29.69 -18.47
CA PRO A 416 14.00 -29.79 -18.00
C PRO A 416 14.84 -30.92 -18.63
N ALA A 417 14.20 -32.06 -18.96
CA ALA A 417 14.87 -33.17 -19.63
C ALA A 417 15.36 -32.82 -21.04
N ILE A 418 14.58 -32.02 -21.78
CA ILE A 418 14.93 -31.55 -23.13
C ILE A 418 16.07 -30.53 -23.04
N LEU A 419 16.01 -29.59 -22.09
CA LEU A 419 17.10 -28.64 -21.84
C LEU A 419 18.44 -29.35 -21.54
N ARG A 420 18.40 -30.39 -20.69
CA ARG A 420 19.57 -31.24 -20.40
C ARG A 420 20.10 -31.95 -21.65
N ALA A 421 19.22 -32.49 -22.48
CA ALA A 421 19.61 -33.14 -23.73
C ALA A 421 20.29 -32.16 -24.71
N LEU A 422 19.77 -30.94 -24.80
CA LEU A 422 20.30 -29.88 -25.66
C LEU A 422 21.56 -29.19 -25.08
N GLY A 423 21.94 -29.48 -23.84
CA GLY A 423 23.04 -28.80 -23.16
C GLY A 423 22.76 -27.34 -22.83
N VAL A 424 21.48 -26.99 -22.72
CA VAL A 424 21.01 -25.68 -22.25
C VAL A 424 20.91 -25.72 -20.72
N PRO A 425 21.63 -24.83 -20.00
CA PRO A 425 21.59 -24.81 -18.54
C PRO A 425 20.16 -24.59 -18.03
N GLY A 426 19.67 -25.54 -17.23
CA GLY A 426 18.39 -25.41 -16.57
C GLY A 426 18.41 -24.36 -15.45
N ALA A 427 17.24 -24.09 -14.89
CA ALA A 427 17.08 -23.05 -13.87
C ALA A 427 17.90 -23.31 -12.59
N GLU A 428 18.19 -24.58 -12.27
CA GLU A 428 19.07 -25.01 -11.17
C GLU A 428 20.51 -24.49 -11.29
N PHE A 429 20.99 -24.24 -12.51
CA PHE A 429 22.32 -23.70 -12.75
C PHE A 429 22.48 -22.29 -12.16
N ARG A 430 21.38 -21.51 -12.10
CA ARG A 430 21.37 -20.19 -11.44
C ARG A 430 21.64 -20.30 -9.94
N ILE A 431 21.19 -21.38 -9.30
CA ILE A 431 21.50 -21.65 -7.89
C ILE A 431 23.00 -21.89 -7.70
N GLY A 432 23.63 -22.66 -8.61
CA GLY A 432 25.07 -22.88 -8.60
C GLY A 432 25.86 -21.58 -8.79
N LEU A 433 25.44 -20.71 -9.69
CA LEU A 433 26.05 -19.39 -9.85
C LEU A 433 25.87 -18.51 -8.60
N ALA A 434 24.68 -18.47 -8.01
CA ALA A 434 24.44 -17.72 -6.77
C ALA A 434 25.24 -18.27 -5.57
N ALA A 435 25.49 -19.59 -5.53
CA ALA A 435 26.38 -20.21 -4.56
C ALA A 435 27.84 -19.82 -4.80
N HIS A 436 28.27 -19.73 -6.07
CA HIS A 436 29.61 -19.28 -6.44
C HIS A 436 29.83 -17.82 -6.05
N ASP A 437 28.82 -16.98 -6.27
CA ASP A 437 28.84 -15.56 -5.87
C ASP A 437 28.97 -15.41 -4.34
N LEU A 438 28.27 -16.26 -3.57
CA LEU A 438 28.45 -16.32 -2.12
C LEU A 438 29.86 -16.79 -1.73
N ALA A 439 30.40 -17.81 -2.40
CA ALA A 439 31.75 -18.30 -2.13
C ALA A 439 32.80 -17.20 -2.36
N GLY A 440 32.66 -16.42 -3.44
CA GLY A 440 33.50 -15.25 -3.71
C GLY A 440 33.33 -14.15 -2.67
N ALA A 441 32.08 -13.84 -2.27
CA ALA A 441 31.79 -12.85 -1.22
C ALA A 441 32.42 -13.23 0.13
N LEU A 442 32.42 -14.53 0.47
CA LEU A 442 33.10 -15.08 1.65
C LEU A 442 34.62 -14.90 1.63
N GLY A 443 35.21 -14.42 0.53
CA GLY A 443 36.62 -14.03 0.42
C GLY A 443 36.97 -12.64 0.97
N ALA A 444 35.99 -11.77 1.26
CA ALA A 444 36.23 -10.39 1.71
C ALA A 444 36.60 -10.29 3.21
N PRO A 445 37.39 -9.30 3.67
CA PRO A 445 37.98 -9.31 5.01
C PRO A 445 36.95 -9.54 6.12
N GLN A 446 35.85 -8.77 6.08
CA GLN A 446 34.68 -8.96 6.94
C GLN A 446 33.45 -9.26 6.09
N VAL A 447 32.65 -10.24 6.52
CA VAL A 447 31.41 -10.64 5.84
C VAL A 447 30.27 -10.74 6.84
N VAL A 448 29.09 -10.27 6.46
CA VAL A 448 27.86 -10.47 7.23
C VAL A 448 26.84 -11.18 6.35
N LEU A 449 26.34 -12.32 6.82
CA LEU A 449 25.21 -13.01 6.22
C LEU A 449 23.97 -12.65 7.02
N SER A 450 23.08 -11.85 6.42
CA SER A 450 21.90 -11.32 7.09
C SER A 450 20.62 -11.95 6.54
N ARG A 451 19.66 -12.22 7.43
CA ARG A 451 18.30 -12.62 7.07
C ARG A 451 17.25 -12.07 8.03
N ALA A 452 16.03 -11.90 7.53
CA ALA A 452 14.83 -11.67 8.34
C ALA A 452 13.99 -12.94 8.52
N LEU A 453 13.37 -13.12 9.69
CA LEU A 453 12.46 -14.24 10.00
C LEU A 453 11.05 -14.08 9.42
N ARG A 454 10.65 -12.85 9.09
CA ARG A 454 9.34 -12.51 8.54
C ARG A 454 9.44 -11.42 7.48
N ASP A 455 8.60 -11.52 6.46
CA ASP A 455 8.37 -10.49 5.46
C ASP A 455 6.88 -10.05 5.48
N ALA A 456 6.43 -9.40 4.41
CA ALA A 456 5.06 -8.93 4.27
C ALA A 456 4.04 -10.06 4.06
N GLU A 457 4.47 -11.22 3.55
CA GLU A 457 3.62 -12.37 3.26
C GLU A 457 3.54 -13.32 4.46
N GLY A 458 4.60 -13.41 5.27
CA GLY A 458 4.60 -14.25 6.46
C GLY A 458 5.99 -14.62 6.98
N PRO A 459 6.10 -15.74 7.71
CA PRO A 459 7.38 -16.32 8.12
C PRO A 459 8.22 -16.77 6.92
N THR A 460 9.52 -16.52 6.96
CA THR A 460 10.45 -16.86 5.88
C THR A 460 11.31 -18.08 6.23
N LEU A 461 11.71 -18.83 5.19
CA LEU A 461 12.67 -19.92 5.34
C LEU A 461 14.11 -19.41 5.19
N PRO A 462 15.06 -19.85 6.04
CA PRO A 462 16.48 -19.50 5.88
C PRO A 462 17.01 -20.01 4.56
N SER A 463 17.89 -19.22 3.92
CA SER A 463 18.64 -19.68 2.75
C SER A 463 19.34 -21.00 3.05
N ARG A 464 19.27 -21.96 2.13
CA ARG A 464 20.03 -23.20 2.19
C ARG A 464 21.53 -22.97 2.39
N PHE A 465 22.06 -21.84 1.91
CA PHE A 465 23.47 -21.53 2.09
C PHE A 465 23.79 -21.17 3.55
N VAL A 466 22.92 -20.39 4.20
CA VAL A 466 23.05 -20.08 5.64
C VAL A 466 22.91 -21.34 6.47
N LEU A 467 21.95 -22.22 6.14
CA LEU A 467 21.81 -23.52 6.82
C LEU A 467 23.07 -24.37 6.71
N ARG A 468 23.74 -24.38 5.53
CA ARG A 468 25.02 -25.08 5.36
C ARG A 468 26.15 -24.45 6.17
N VAL A 469 26.17 -23.12 6.29
CA VAL A 469 27.15 -22.40 7.14
C VAL A 469 26.94 -22.79 8.61
N GLU A 470 25.70 -22.75 9.10
CA GLU A 470 25.36 -23.16 10.46
C GLU A 470 25.72 -24.63 10.72
N ALA A 471 25.42 -25.52 9.77
CA ALA A 471 25.75 -26.93 9.88
C ALA A 471 27.27 -27.20 9.89
N LEU A 472 28.06 -26.47 9.09
CA LEU A 472 29.52 -26.60 9.07
C LEU A 472 30.14 -26.10 10.39
N LEU A 473 29.65 -24.99 10.92
CA LEU A 473 30.13 -24.43 12.19
C LEU A 473 29.75 -25.32 13.37
N GLY A 474 28.53 -25.87 13.37
CA GLY A 474 27.94 -26.52 14.53
C GLY A 474 27.55 -25.51 15.62
N ASP A 475 26.85 -25.97 16.66
CA ASP A 475 26.17 -25.08 17.62
C ASP A 475 27.10 -24.11 18.36
N ASP A 476 28.28 -24.57 18.78
CA ASP A 476 29.18 -23.75 19.59
C ASP A 476 29.88 -22.66 18.77
N LEU A 477 30.45 -23.01 17.61
CA LEU A 477 31.07 -22.01 16.73
C LEU A 477 30.01 -21.09 16.13
N ALA A 478 28.81 -21.59 15.81
CA ALA A 478 27.73 -20.74 15.29
C ALA A 478 27.39 -19.60 16.26
N LYS A 479 27.42 -19.84 17.59
CA LYS A 479 27.24 -18.79 18.61
C LYS A 479 28.35 -17.74 18.57
N GLU A 480 29.62 -18.15 18.40
CA GLU A 480 30.76 -17.22 18.23
C GLU A 480 30.60 -16.32 16.99
N HIS A 481 29.92 -16.82 15.96
CA HIS A 481 29.66 -16.10 14.72
C HIS A 481 28.38 -15.25 14.73
N ARG A 482 27.52 -15.33 15.76
CA ARG A 482 26.29 -14.52 15.81
C ARG A 482 26.61 -13.04 16.02
N GLU A 483 26.05 -12.19 15.16
CA GLU A 483 26.06 -10.74 15.36
C GLU A 483 25.06 -10.37 16.45
N THR A 484 25.55 -9.78 17.54
CA THR A 484 24.75 -9.42 18.72
C THR A 484 24.82 -7.93 19.07
N ALA A 485 25.89 -7.23 18.65
CA ALA A 485 26.10 -5.83 18.97
C ALA A 485 25.12 -4.94 18.21
N ILE A 486 25.00 -5.13 16.90
CA ILE A 486 24.09 -4.33 16.07
C ILE A 486 22.63 -4.49 16.49
N PRO A 487 22.09 -5.73 16.64
CA PRO A 487 20.73 -5.92 17.17
C PRO A 487 20.50 -5.28 18.54
N ALA A 488 21.49 -5.32 19.44
CA ALA A 488 21.40 -4.68 20.74
C ALA A 488 21.29 -3.15 20.60
N LEU A 489 22.09 -2.53 19.72
CA LEU A 489 22.09 -1.09 19.47
C LEU A 489 20.83 -0.57 18.77
N LEU A 490 20.20 -1.36 17.91
CA LEU A 490 18.99 -0.95 17.17
C LEU A 490 17.87 -0.47 18.11
N GLY A 491 17.70 -1.16 19.24
CA GLY A 491 16.72 -0.76 20.25
C GLY A 491 17.01 0.62 20.83
N HIS A 492 18.28 1.03 20.94
CA HIS A 492 18.68 2.32 21.50
C HIS A 492 18.54 3.48 20.52
N LEU A 493 18.74 3.25 19.22
CA LEU A 493 18.65 4.30 18.18
C LEU A 493 17.36 5.12 18.24
N ASP A 494 16.23 4.46 18.52
CA ASP A 494 14.92 5.11 18.59
C ASP A 494 14.43 5.29 20.05
N ARG A 495 14.98 4.55 21.04
CA ARG A 495 14.58 4.60 22.47
C ARG A 495 15.34 5.60 23.34
N GLU A 496 16.54 6.02 22.96
CA GLU A 496 17.27 7.05 23.74
C GLU A 496 16.69 8.45 23.55
N ARG A 497 15.64 8.58 22.74
CA ARG A 497 14.77 9.74 22.83
C ARG A 497 14.20 9.77 24.25
N PRO A 498 14.33 10.89 24.99
CA PRO A 498 13.68 11.01 26.29
C PRO A 498 12.22 10.61 26.12
N LYS A 499 11.73 9.70 26.98
CA LYS A 499 10.34 9.23 26.93
C LYS A 499 9.48 10.49 26.84
N ALA A 500 8.76 10.64 25.73
CA ALA A 500 7.88 11.78 25.56
C ALA A 500 6.96 11.82 26.77
N GLU A 501 6.73 13.02 27.31
CA GLU A 501 5.77 13.17 28.40
C GLU A 501 4.45 12.53 27.98
N ALA A 502 3.83 11.78 28.89
CA ALA A 502 2.55 11.13 28.60
C ALA A 502 1.58 12.19 28.09
N TYR A 503 1.04 11.98 26.90
CA TYR A 503 0.08 12.91 26.34
C TYR A 503 -1.16 12.87 27.23
N ARG A 504 -1.47 14.01 27.88
CA ARG A 504 -2.62 14.08 28.77
C ARG A 504 -3.88 13.94 27.93
N ARG A 505 -4.86 13.21 28.47
CA ARG A 505 -6.20 13.12 27.89
C ARG A 505 -6.71 14.53 27.55
N PRO A 506 -7.05 14.82 26.28
CA PRO A 506 -7.53 16.12 25.88
C PRO A 506 -8.79 16.53 26.66
N ALA A 507 -8.76 17.76 27.19
CA ALA A 507 -9.88 18.41 27.83
C ALA A 507 -9.91 19.90 27.43
N PRO A 508 -10.20 20.23 26.16
CA PRO A 508 -10.22 21.60 25.69
C PRO A 508 -11.18 22.47 26.49
N ASP A 509 -10.71 23.66 26.86
CA ASP A 509 -11.48 24.67 27.58
C ASP A 509 -11.53 25.97 26.75
N PRO A 510 -12.33 26.00 25.66
CA PRO A 510 -12.46 27.20 24.83
C PRO A 510 -13.13 28.33 25.61
N ALA A 511 -12.81 29.59 25.29
CA ALA A 511 -13.41 30.75 25.96
C ALA A 511 -14.96 30.73 25.89
N PRO A 512 -15.69 31.29 26.87
CA PRO A 512 -17.15 31.22 26.93
C PRO A 512 -17.86 31.68 25.64
N ALA A 513 -17.35 32.73 24.99
CA ALA A 513 -17.91 33.23 23.73
C ALA A 513 -17.79 32.24 22.56
N LEU A 514 -16.79 31.34 22.58
CA LEU A 514 -16.59 30.30 21.56
C LEU A 514 -17.46 29.06 21.83
N ARG A 515 -17.89 28.86 23.09
CA ARG A 515 -18.76 27.77 23.50
C ARG A 515 -20.23 28.01 23.17
N ASP A 516 -20.62 29.28 23.05
CA ASP A 516 -21.99 29.71 22.81
C ASP A 516 -22.44 29.46 21.36
N VAL A 517 -22.49 28.18 20.99
CA VAL A 517 -22.88 27.69 19.66
C VAL A 517 -24.25 27.04 19.70
N ALA A 518 -24.97 27.09 18.57
CA ALA A 518 -26.25 26.42 18.47
C ALA A 518 -26.09 24.89 18.55
N ILE A 519 -26.89 24.23 19.41
CA ILE A 519 -26.89 22.77 19.54
C ILE A 519 -27.71 22.17 18.40
N ARG A 520 -27.06 21.37 17.55
CA ARG A 520 -27.78 20.51 16.60
C ARG A 520 -28.35 19.32 17.34
N VAL A 521 -29.58 18.93 17.03
CA VAL A 521 -30.24 17.79 17.70
C VAL A 521 -29.39 16.51 17.66
N THR A 522 -28.75 16.21 16.53
CA THR A 522 -27.87 15.04 16.37
C THR A 522 -26.52 15.15 17.08
N ALA A 523 -26.16 16.33 17.59
CA ALA A 523 -24.91 16.58 18.29
C ALA A 523 -25.06 16.51 19.82
N LEU A 524 -26.28 16.51 20.36
CA LEU A 524 -26.50 16.40 21.81
C LEU A 524 -26.00 15.06 22.38
N ASP A 525 -26.28 13.96 21.68
CA ASP A 525 -25.81 12.63 22.06
C ASP A 525 -24.27 12.59 22.11
N ARG A 526 -23.62 13.30 21.18
CA ARG A 526 -22.16 13.44 21.15
C ARG A 526 -21.66 14.30 22.31
N LEU A 527 -22.32 15.42 22.60
CA LEU A 527 -21.92 16.31 23.70
C LEU A 527 -21.96 15.59 25.05
N LEU A 528 -22.97 14.76 25.30
CA LEU A 528 -23.08 14.01 26.56
C LEU A 528 -22.25 12.72 26.60
N GLY A 529 -21.92 12.13 25.44
CA GLY A 529 -21.14 10.89 25.36
C GLY A 529 -19.63 11.13 25.19
N ASP A 530 -19.26 11.99 24.25
CA ASP A 530 -17.88 12.37 23.93
C ASP A 530 -17.80 13.88 23.62
N PRO A 531 -17.74 14.74 24.67
CA PRO A 531 -17.72 16.19 24.52
C PRO A 531 -16.65 16.70 23.54
N TYR A 532 -15.51 16.01 23.42
CA TYR A 532 -14.45 16.38 22.48
C TYR A 532 -14.91 16.32 21.02
N GLN A 533 -15.76 15.34 20.65
CA GLN A 533 -16.32 15.29 19.29
C GLN A 533 -17.22 16.48 19.02
N PHE A 534 -18.02 16.89 20.01
CA PHE A 534 -18.82 18.10 19.91
C PHE A 534 -17.92 19.33 19.73
N TYR A 535 -16.83 19.44 20.50
CA TYR A 535 -15.86 20.51 20.35
C TYR A 535 -15.25 20.55 18.94
N ALA A 536 -14.74 19.41 18.44
CA ALA A 536 -14.12 19.33 17.12
C ALA A 536 -15.10 19.69 15.99
N GLN A 537 -16.35 19.21 16.07
CA GLN A 537 -17.33 19.37 15.00
C GLN A 537 -18.13 20.68 15.09
N ALA A 538 -18.57 21.09 16.28
CA ALA A 538 -19.49 22.21 16.46
C ALA A 538 -18.77 23.52 16.81
N ILE A 539 -17.60 23.46 17.44
CA ILE A 539 -16.83 24.65 17.84
C ILE A 539 -15.69 24.91 16.84
N LEU A 540 -14.89 23.90 16.49
CA LEU A 540 -13.81 24.04 15.49
C LEU A 540 -14.29 23.91 14.03
N ASP A 541 -15.53 23.46 13.79
CA ASP A 541 -16.11 23.16 12.46
C ASP A 541 -15.22 22.25 11.59
N LEU A 542 -14.56 21.27 12.22
CA LEU A 542 -13.81 20.25 11.50
C LEU A 542 -14.77 19.22 10.91
N ARG A 543 -14.51 18.81 9.67
CA ARG A 543 -15.29 17.79 8.97
C ARG A 543 -14.36 16.76 8.37
N GLN A 544 -14.68 15.48 8.56
CA GLN A 544 -13.98 14.41 7.88
C GLN A 544 -14.22 14.51 6.38
N LEU A 545 -13.14 14.47 5.61
CA LEU A 545 -13.22 14.37 4.16
C LEU A 545 -13.53 12.92 3.78
N GLN A 546 -14.57 12.75 2.97
CA GLN A 546 -14.87 11.46 2.35
C GLN A 546 -13.70 10.99 1.46
N PRO A 547 -13.48 9.68 1.28
CA PRO A 547 -12.50 9.20 0.32
C PRO A 547 -12.97 9.48 -1.12
N LEU A 548 -12.02 9.48 -2.06
CA LEU A 548 -12.36 9.47 -3.49
C LEU A 548 -12.92 8.10 -3.86
N ALA A 549 -13.92 8.07 -4.74
CA ALA A 549 -14.62 6.85 -5.13
C ALA A 549 -15.13 6.06 -3.91
N ALA A 550 -15.64 6.78 -2.90
CA ALA A 550 -16.19 6.19 -1.69
C ALA A 550 -17.26 5.17 -2.10
N ASP A 551 -17.05 3.92 -1.71
CA ASP A 551 -17.99 2.86 -2.03
C ASP A 551 -19.33 3.15 -1.32
N PRO A 552 -20.41 3.44 -2.07
CA PRO A 552 -21.72 3.68 -1.47
C PRO A 552 -22.24 2.45 -0.71
N PHE A 553 -21.68 1.25 -0.95
CA PHE A 553 -21.98 0.07 -0.18
C PHE A 553 -21.35 0.05 1.22
N SER A 554 -20.23 0.74 1.40
CA SER A 554 -19.48 0.73 2.66
C SER A 554 -19.90 1.86 3.61
N ASP A 555 -20.56 2.92 3.10
CA ASP A 555 -20.97 4.09 3.88
C ASP A 555 -22.48 4.09 4.21
N PRO A 556 -22.88 3.81 5.46
CA PRO A 556 -24.27 3.88 5.90
C PRO A 556 -24.88 5.29 5.88
N ALA A 557 -24.07 6.35 5.99
CA ALA A 557 -24.54 7.73 6.01
C ALA A 557 -25.01 8.17 4.63
N LEU A 558 -24.22 7.89 3.58
CA LEU A 558 -24.62 8.16 2.19
C LEU A 558 -25.92 7.45 1.80
N ARG A 559 -26.09 6.20 2.24
CA ARG A 559 -27.34 5.44 2.07
C ARG A 559 -28.53 6.10 2.77
N GLY A 560 -28.31 6.60 3.99
CA GLY A 560 -29.33 7.32 4.75
C GLY A 560 -29.81 8.55 4.00
N THR A 561 -28.88 9.40 3.56
CA THR A 561 -29.19 10.64 2.82
C THR A 561 -29.98 10.36 1.55
N LEU A 562 -29.57 9.37 0.75
CA LEU A 562 -30.26 9.01 -0.49
C LEU A 562 -31.72 8.57 -0.25
N VAL A 563 -31.95 7.76 0.78
CA VAL A 563 -33.30 7.29 1.12
C VAL A 563 -34.17 8.43 1.65
N HIS A 564 -33.62 9.31 2.48
CA HIS A 564 -34.31 10.50 2.98
C HIS A 564 -34.71 11.43 1.83
N ASP A 565 -33.81 11.71 0.89
CA ASP A 565 -34.09 12.56 -0.26
C ASP A 565 -35.18 11.98 -1.18
N ILE A 566 -35.22 10.65 -1.36
CA ILE A 566 -36.28 9.97 -2.13
C ILE A 566 -37.62 10.10 -1.41
N LEU A 567 -37.66 9.85 -0.10
CA LEU A 567 -38.88 9.95 0.70
C LEU A 567 -39.43 11.38 0.70
N ASP A 568 -38.56 12.39 0.83
CA ASP A 568 -38.97 13.80 0.80
C ASP A 568 -39.62 14.20 -0.53
N LYS A 569 -38.93 13.89 -1.63
CA LYS A 569 -39.45 14.18 -2.98
C LYS A 569 -40.76 13.44 -3.25
N TRP A 570 -40.91 12.21 -2.74
CA TRP A 570 -42.14 11.44 -2.88
C TRP A 570 -43.30 12.05 -2.07
N HIS A 571 -43.07 12.44 -0.81
CA HIS A 571 -44.09 13.11 0.01
C HIS A 571 -44.55 14.43 -0.62
N GLN A 572 -43.63 15.22 -1.16
CA GLN A 572 -43.96 16.45 -1.90
C GLN A 572 -44.80 16.17 -3.14
N ALA A 573 -44.45 15.14 -3.92
CA ALA A 573 -45.21 14.75 -5.09
C ALA A 573 -46.63 14.24 -4.72
N ARG A 574 -46.77 13.57 -3.58
CA ARG A 574 -48.08 13.11 -3.07
C ARG A 574 -49.03 14.21 -2.62
N VAL A 575 -48.54 15.42 -2.37
CA VAL A 575 -49.42 16.58 -2.14
C VAL A 575 -50.28 16.85 -3.38
N THR A 576 -49.70 16.68 -4.57
CA THR A 576 -50.42 16.87 -5.85
C THR A 576 -51.06 15.59 -6.40
N ASP A 577 -50.45 14.43 -6.15
CA ASP A 577 -50.96 13.13 -6.57
C ASP A 577 -50.97 12.13 -5.39
N PRO A 578 -52.04 12.13 -4.57
CA PRO A 578 -52.10 11.30 -3.38
C PRO A 578 -51.96 9.79 -3.63
N ALA A 579 -52.19 9.32 -4.86
CA ALA A 579 -52.12 7.91 -5.25
C ALA A 579 -50.79 7.51 -5.89
N LEU A 580 -49.78 8.39 -5.90
CA LEU A 580 -48.49 8.16 -6.54
C LEU A 580 -47.71 7.01 -5.87
N PRO A 581 -47.48 5.88 -6.57
CA PRO A 581 -46.77 4.73 -5.99
C PRO A 581 -45.28 5.01 -5.77
N ILE A 582 -44.75 4.63 -4.60
CA ILE A 582 -43.36 4.96 -4.22
C ILE A 582 -42.32 4.16 -5.01
N ALA A 583 -42.63 2.91 -5.35
CA ALA A 583 -41.69 2.00 -6.00
C ALA A 583 -41.22 2.48 -7.40
N PRO A 584 -42.11 2.83 -8.34
CA PRO A 584 -41.68 3.37 -9.64
C PRO A 584 -41.05 4.77 -9.50
N PHE A 585 -41.51 5.59 -8.55
CA PHE A 585 -40.92 6.90 -8.27
C PHE A 585 -39.46 6.79 -7.80
N ALA A 586 -39.21 5.96 -6.78
CA ALA A 586 -37.87 5.70 -6.27
C ALA A 586 -36.98 5.09 -7.35
N THR A 587 -37.51 4.17 -8.16
CA THR A 587 -36.76 3.56 -9.28
C THR A 587 -36.32 4.59 -10.32
N ALA A 588 -37.16 5.57 -10.65
CA ALA A 588 -36.81 6.67 -11.54
C ALA A 588 -35.73 7.58 -10.91
N GLN A 589 -35.83 7.86 -9.62
CA GLN A 589 -34.86 8.69 -8.91
C GLN A 589 -33.48 8.02 -8.83
N PHE A 590 -33.41 6.72 -8.57
CA PHE A 590 -32.16 5.96 -8.62
C PHE A 590 -31.50 5.99 -10.01
N ALA A 591 -32.29 5.99 -11.07
CA ALA A 591 -31.77 6.10 -12.44
C ALA A 591 -31.25 7.51 -12.75
N ALA A 592 -31.92 8.55 -12.25
CA ALA A 592 -31.54 9.95 -12.47
C ALA A 592 -30.26 10.36 -11.72
N GLU A 593 -30.01 9.80 -10.54
CA GLU A 593 -28.82 10.13 -9.73
C GLU A 593 -27.53 9.43 -10.19
N GLN A 594 -27.59 8.71 -11.33
CA GLN A 594 -26.45 8.04 -11.96
C GLN A 594 -25.62 7.16 -11.00
N VAL A 595 -26.32 6.52 -10.06
CA VAL A 595 -25.74 5.64 -9.04
C VAL A 595 -25.08 4.42 -9.71
N HIS A 596 -23.93 3.99 -9.18
CA HIS A 596 -23.15 2.88 -9.74
C HIS A 596 -24.03 1.63 -10.01
N PRO A 597 -23.96 1.00 -11.20
CA PRO A 597 -24.86 -0.08 -11.61
C PRO A 597 -24.92 -1.27 -10.64
N LEU A 598 -23.78 -1.66 -10.06
CA LEU A 598 -23.70 -2.75 -9.08
C LEU A 598 -24.49 -2.43 -7.80
N PHE A 599 -24.42 -1.18 -7.33
CA PHE A 599 -25.16 -0.69 -6.16
C PHE A 599 -26.66 -0.78 -6.36
N ARG A 600 -27.09 -0.32 -7.53
CA ARG A 600 -28.49 -0.43 -7.96
C ARG A 600 -28.97 -1.89 -7.95
N ALA A 601 -28.19 -2.81 -8.52
CA ALA A 601 -28.57 -4.22 -8.63
C ALA A 601 -28.76 -4.93 -7.27
N LEU A 602 -27.88 -4.67 -6.30
CA LEU A 602 -27.88 -5.39 -5.02
C LEU A 602 -28.80 -4.76 -3.96
N TRP A 603 -28.96 -3.43 -3.96
CA TRP A 603 -29.61 -2.72 -2.85
C TRP A 603 -31.02 -2.21 -3.18
N GLN A 604 -31.25 -1.77 -4.41
CA GLN A 604 -32.54 -1.24 -4.84
C GLN A 604 -33.70 -2.21 -4.53
N PRO A 605 -33.62 -3.54 -4.78
CA PRO A 605 -34.75 -4.44 -4.50
C PRO A 605 -35.16 -4.47 -3.02
N ARG A 606 -34.18 -4.38 -2.11
CA ARG A 606 -34.42 -4.44 -0.66
C ARG A 606 -35.08 -3.15 -0.16
N LEU A 607 -34.62 -2.02 -0.68
CA LEU A 607 -35.22 -0.73 -0.39
C LEU A 607 -36.64 -0.62 -0.90
N ILE A 608 -36.88 -0.99 -2.15
CA ILE A 608 -38.21 -0.90 -2.78
C ILE A 608 -39.22 -1.70 -1.95
N ALA A 609 -38.87 -2.93 -1.53
CA ALA A 609 -39.73 -3.74 -0.68
C ALA A 609 -40.07 -3.08 0.68
N ALA A 610 -39.14 -2.33 1.28
CA ALA A 610 -39.40 -1.59 2.51
C ALA A 610 -40.27 -0.34 2.26
N LEU A 611 -40.00 0.38 1.17
CA LEU A 611 -40.73 1.58 0.78
C LEU A 611 -42.19 1.26 0.43
N GLU A 612 -42.47 0.19 -0.31
CA GLU A 612 -43.84 -0.29 -0.59
C GLU A 612 -44.61 -0.59 0.69
N ARG A 613 -43.92 -1.15 1.70
CA ARG A 613 -44.52 -1.40 3.01
C ARG A 613 -44.81 -0.10 3.76
N PHE A 614 -43.94 0.89 3.66
CA PHE A 614 -44.16 2.22 4.25
C PHE A 614 -45.35 2.93 3.61
N GLU A 615 -45.48 2.85 2.29
CA GLU A 615 -46.65 3.35 1.54
C GLU A 615 -47.94 2.71 2.04
N ALA A 616 -48.00 1.37 2.13
CA ALA A 616 -49.17 0.67 2.62
C ALA A 616 -49.57 1.07 4.06
N TRP A 617 -48.59 1.32 4.94
CA TRP A 617 -48.86 1.79 6.30
C TRP A 617 -49.35 3.23 6.36
N LEU A 618 -48.83 4.10 5.49
CA LEU A 618 -49.30 5.48 5.38
C LEU A 618 -50.74 5.52 4.90
N ASP A 619 -51.08 4.74 3.88
CA ASP A 619 -52.42 4.70 3.33
C ASP A 619 -53.43 4.13 4.33
N ALA A 620 -53.06 3.07 5.06
CA ALA A 620 -53.88 2.53 6.14
C ALA A 620 -54.09 3.55 7.27
N ALA A 621 -53.03 4.24 7.70
CA ALA A 621 -53.13 5.24 8.76
C ALA A 621 -53.90 6.50 8.34
N ALA A 622 -53.87 6.86 7.05
CA ALA A 622 -54.68 7.95 6.52
C ALA A 622 -56.19 7.67 6.64
N LEU A 623 -56.61 6.42 6.47
CA LEU A 623 -58.00 5.99 6.72
C LEU A 623 -58.41 6.10 8.19
N GLU A 624 -57.43 6.05 9.11
CA GLU A 624 -57.63 6.24 10.56
C GLU A 624 -57.53 7.72 10.99
N GLY A 625 -57.35 8.65 10.04
CA GLY A 625 -57.29 10.09 10.30
C GLY A 625 -55.89 10.65 10.57
N ARG A 626 -54.81 9.90 10.28
CA ARG A 626 -53.44 10.40 10.35
C ARG A 626 -53.03 11.11 9.05
N THR A 627 -52.56 12.34 9.15
CA THR A 627 -52.16 13.16 7.98
C THR A 627 -50.69 13.58 8.09
N VAL A 628 -49.91 13.44 7.02
CA VAL A 628 -48.52 13.95 6.98
C VAL A 628 -48.56 15.47 6.85
N LEU A 629 -47.99 16.21 7.81
CA LEU A 629 -47.94 17.68 7.79
C LEU A 629 -46.63 18.22 7.23
N ALA A 630 -45.51 17.54 7.51
CA ALA A 630 -44.19 17.98 7.11
C ALA A 630 -43.26 16.80 6.84
N SER A 631 -42.36 16.98 5.86
CA SER A 631 -41.29 16.06 5.49
C SER A 631 -40.00 16.85 5.25
N GLU A 632 -38.91 16.44 5.91
CA GLU A 632 -37.61 17.13 5.91
C GLU A 632 -37.66 18.62 6.33
N PHE A 633 -38.58 18.99 7.22
CA PHE A 633 -38.67 20.37 7.70
C PHE A 633 -37.55 20.66 8.71
N SER A 634 -36.93 21.82 8.57
CA SER A 634 -36.00 22.35 9.57
C SER A 634 -36.78 23.05 10.67
N GLY A 635 -36.37 22.84 11.90
CA GLY A 635 -36.99 23.45 13.06
C GLY A 635 -35.98 23.99 14.05
N GLU A 636 -36.43 24.95 14.83
CA GLU A 636 -35.64 25.59 15.87
C GLU A 636 -36.48 25.96 17.08
N MET A 637 -35.82 25.96 18.23
CA MET A 637 -36.35 26.49 19.48
C MET A 637 -35.23 27.22 20.24
N ILE A 638 -35.62 28.06 21.18
CA ILE A 638 -34.70 28.62 22.19
C ILE A 638 -34.99 27.87 23.49
N PHE A 639 -33.96 27.27 24.08
CA PHE A 639 -34.04 26.54 25.34
C PHE A 639 -32.87 27.00 26.22
N ASP A 640 -33.14 27.46 27.45
CA ASP A 640 -32.14 28.02 28.36
C ASP A 640 -31.17 29.03 27.67
N ASP A 641 -31.73 29.98 26.91
CA ASP A 641 -31.00 31.01 26.14
C ASP A 641 -30.01 30.47 25.08
N VAL A 642 -30.13 29.20 24.70
CA VAL A 642 -29.34 28.57 23.63
C VAL A 642 -30.26 28.16 22.48
N LYS A 643 -29.81 28.44 21.25
CA LYS A 643 -30.51 28.01 20.04
C LYS A 643 -30.32 26.51 19.83
N VAL A 644 -31.42 25.78 19.76
CA VAL A 644 -31.43 24.35 19.41
C VAL A 644 -32.08 24.19 18.06
N LYS A 645 -31.43 23.48 17.15
CA LYS A 645 -31.91 23.29 15.77
C LYS A 645 -31.81 21.85 15.31
N GLY A 646 -32.78 21.41 14.54
CA GLY A 646 -32.84 20.05 14.01
C GLY A 646 -33.67 19.99 12.74
N ARG A 647 -33.58 18.87 12.04
CA ARG A 647 -34.44 18.56 10.91
C ARG A 647 -35.22 17.31 11.26
N ALA A 648 -36.53 17.36 11.09
CA ALA A 648 -37.40 16.21 11.29
C ALA A 648 -37.62 15.52 9.94
N ASP A 649 -37.37 14.21 9.87
CA ASP A 649 -37.59 13.44 8.64
C ASP A 649 -39.08 13.48 8.25
N ARG A 650 -40.00 13.27 9.21
CA ARG A 650 -41.44 13.42 9.00
C ARG A 650 -42.21 13.80 10.28
N ILE A 651 -43.21 14.67 10.14
CA ILE A 651 -44.16 15.05 11.19
C ILE A 651 -45.58 14.81 10.70
N ASP A 652 -46.35 14.03 11.47
CA ASP A 652 -47.74 13.71 11.15
C ASP A 652 -48.69 14.30 12.20
N GLN A 653 -49.89 14.67 11.79
CA GLN A 653 -51.02 14.94 12.68
C GLN A 653 -51.85 13.68 12.87
N LEU A 654 -52.17 13.36 14.13
CA LEU A 654 -53.05 12.26 14.51
C LEU A 654 -54.52 12.71 14.51
N ALA A 655 -55.45 11.75 14.56
CA ALA A 655 -56.89 12.01 14.55
C ALA A 655 -57.38 12.89 15.72
N ASP A 656 -56.65 12.90 16.85
CA ASP A 656 -56.93 13.72 18.03
C ASP A 656 -56.31 15.14 17.93
N GLY A 657 -55.66 15.47 16.82
CA GLY A 657 -54.99 16.74 16.57
C GLY A 657 -53.57 16.84 17.13
N THR A 658 -53.08 15.84 17.86
CA THR A 658 -51.70 15.80 18.38
C THR A 658 -50.70 15.37 17.30
N LEU A 659 -49.40 15.55 17.56
CA LEU A 659 -48.35 15.29 16.59
C LEU A 659 -47.64 13.95 16.82
N ALA A 660 -47.25 13.31 15.72
CA ALA A 660 -46.31 12.19 15.71
C ALA A 660 -45.01 12.61 15.01
N ILE A 661 -43.86 12.41 15.68
CA ILE A 661 -42.54 12.64 15.11
C ILE A 661 -41.96 11.31 14.64
N VAL A 662 -41.55 11.26 13.37
CA VAL A 662 -41.09 10.04 12.71
C VAL A 662 -39.68 10.25 12.17
N ASP A 663 -38.80 9.29 12.43
CA ASP A 663 -37.41 9.25 11.95
C ASP A 663 -37.16 7.95 11.18
N TYR A 664 -36.60 8.06 9.98
CA TYR A 664 -36.32 6.92 9.12
C TYR A 664 -34.90 6.39 9.36
N LYS A 665 -34.75 5.08 9.54
CA LYS A 665 -33.45 4.42 9.75
C LYS A 665 -33.16 3.39 8.67
N THR A 666 -32.00 3.46 8.04
CA THR A 666 -31.52 2.43 7.09
C THR A 666 -31.09 1.14 7.80
N GLY A 667 -30.75 1.21 9.09
CA GLY A 667 -30.37 0.08 9.94
C GLY A 667 -31.30 -0.11 11.15
N ALA A 668 -30.79 -0.78 12.19
CA ALA A 668 -31.52 -0.96 13.44
C ALA A 668 -31.66 0.38 14.18
N PRO A 669 -32.86 0.76 14.64
CA PRO A 669 -33.05 1.96 15.44
C PRO A 669 -32.47 1.77 16.85
N PRO A 670 -32.24 2.87 17.59
CA PRO A 670 -31.78 2.81 18.96
C PRO A 670 -32.70 1.96 19.85
N SER A 671 -32.10 1.21 20.77
CA SER A 671 -32.85 0.45 21.77
C SER A 671 -33.41 1.37 22.87
N LYS A 672 -34.51 0.95 23.52
CA LYS A 672 -35.10 1.69 24.65
C LYS A 672 -34.11 1.91 25.80
N ALA A 673 -33.16 0.99 25.98
CA ALA A 673 -32.09 1.11 26.97
C ALA A 673 -31.12 2.25 26.62
N GLN A 674 -30.74 2.40 25.34
CA GLN A 674 -29.89 3.50 24.89
C GLN A 674 -30.57 4.86 25.05
N VAL A 675 -31.88 4.94 24.78
CA VAL A 675 -32.65 6.18 24.99
C VAL A 675 -32.69 6.53 26.48
N THR A 676 -33.00 5.55 27.35
CA THR A 676 -33.07 5.77 28.81
C THR A 676 -31.70 6.14 29.40
N ALA A 677 -30.62 5.61 28.84
CA ALA A 677 -29.25 5.96 29.22
C ALA A 677 -28.80 7.35 28.72
N GLY A 678 -29.57 8.00 27.84
CA GLY A 678 -29.24 9.32 27.28
C GLY A 678 -28.30 9.29 26.06
N TYR A 679 -28.14 8.13 25.41
CA TYR A 679 -27.29 7.99 24.21
C TYR A 679 -28.03 8.19 22.88
N ALA A 680 -29.34 8.37 22.93
CA ALA A 680 -30.18 8.56 21.75
C ALA A 680 -31.34 9.51 22.08
N LEU A 681 -31.08 10.81 22.01
CA LEU A 681 -32.00 11.88 22.41
C LEU A 681 -32.66 12.56 21.20
N GLN A 682 -32.16 12.31 19.98
CA GLN A 682 -32.58 13.03 18.76
C GLN A 682 -34.10 13.17 18.63
N LEU A 683 -34.84 12.06 18.75
CA LEU A 683 -36.27 12.04 18.47
C LEU A 683 -37.09 12.82 19.51
N GLY A 684 -36.69 12.79 20.79
CA GLY A 684 -37.35 13.57 21.84
C GLY A 684 -37.06 15.07 21.74
N ILE A 685 -35.85 15.47 21.34
CA ILE A 685 -35.54 16.89 21.12
C ILE A 685 -36.29 17.45 19.91
N LEU A 686 -36.47 16.67 18.83
CA LEU A 686 -37.37 17.08 17.73
C LEU A 686 -38.81 17.30 18.23
N GLY A 687 -39.28 16.46 19.16
CA GLY A 687 -40.55 16.69 19.86
C GLY A 687 -40.57 18.00 20.64
N LEU A 688 -39.53 18.31 21.41
CA LEU A 688 -39.43 19.59 22.10
C LEU A 688 -39.46 20.78 21.14
N ILE A 689 -38.80 20.68 19.97
CA ILE A 689 -38.87 21.72 18.94
C ILE A 689 -40.31 21.88 18.43
N ALA A 690 -41.05 20.78 18.22
CA ALA A 690 -42.45 20.86 17.80
C ALA A 690 -43.34 21.53 18.88
N GLN A 691 -43.06 21.28 20.16
CA GLN A 691 -43.84 21.76 21.30
C GLN A 691 -43.53 23.21 21.71
N LEU A 692 -42.25 23.57 21.77
CA LEU A 692 -41.76 24.83 22.33
C LEU A 692 -41.26 25.81 21.26
N GLY A 693 -41.05 25.32 20.04
CA GLY A 693 -40.57 26.09 18.91
C GLY A 693 -41.46 25.90 17.69
N ARG A 694 -40.82 25.80 16.54
CA ARG A 694 -41.50 25.62 15.25
C ARG A 694 -40.62 24.89 14.24
N PHE A 695 -41.27 24.15 13.36
CA PHE A 695 -40.72 23.69 12.10
C PHE A 695 -41.23 24.57 10.98
N GLU A 696 -40.35 24.94 10.04
CA GLU A 696 -40.69 25.85 8.94
C GLU A 696 -39.99 25.44 7.64
N ARG A 697 -40.75 25.42 6.54
CA ARG A 697 -40.25 25.27 5.18
C ARG A 697 -41.22 25.95 4.22
N ASP A 698 -40.70 26.79 3.32
CA ASP A 698 -41.47 27.48 2.28
C ASP A 698 -42.73 28.20 2.81
N GLY A 699 -42.63 28.82 3.99
CA GLY A 699 -43.71 29.55 4.64
C GLY A 699 -44.76 28.69 5.37
N THR A 700 -44.65 27.36 5.27
CA THR A 700 -45.47 26.42 6.06
C THR A 700 -44.86 26.25 7.44
N VAL A 701 -45.64 26.50 8.50
CA VAL A 701 -45.20 26.39 9.89
C VAL A 701 -45.94 25.25 10.59
N VAL A 702 -45.19 24.36 11.24
CA VAL A 702 -45.71 23.26 12.04
C VAL A 702 -45.27 23.41 13.50
N THR A 703 -46.23 23.46 14.40
CA THR A 703 -46.07 23.48 15.87
C THR A 703 -47.25 22.76 16.50
N GLY A 704 -47.06 22.13 17.65
CA GLY A 704 -48.11 21.38 18.34
C GLY A 704 -47.58 20.45 19.41
N THR A 705 -48.49 19.75 20.10
CA THR A 705 -48.11 18.81 21.17
C THR A 705 -47.78 17.44 20.58
N PRO A 706 -46.52 16.95 20.68
CA PRO A 706 -46.17 15.63 20.21
C PRO A 706 -46.45 14.57 21.27
N THR A 707 -47.24 13.56 20.90
CA THR A 707 -47.65 12.45 21.78
C THR A 707 -47.10 11.11 21.33
N ARG A 708 -46.65 11.01 20.07
CA ARG A 708 -46.19 9.76 19.47
C ARG A 708 -44.82 9.94 18.80
N PHE A 709 -43.95 8.96 18.99
CA PHE A 709 -42.58 8.96 18.46
C PHE A 709 -42.29 7.62 17.80
N GLU A 710 -41.82 7.62 16.56
CA GLU A 710 -41.65 6.39 15.79
C GLU A 710 -40.33 6.38 15.01
N TYR A 711 -39.64 5.24 15.05
CA TYR A 711 -38.60 4.88 14.10
C TYR A 711 -39.18 3.98 13.02
N TRP A 712 -38.97 4.36 11.77
CA TRP A 712 -39.35 3.58 10.60
C TRP A 712 -38.07 3.02 9.96
N SER A 713 -37.79 1.75 10.20
CA SER A 713 -36.55 1.11 9.74
C SER A 713 -36.74 0.39 8.42
N LEU A 714 -35.82 0.56 7.47
CA LEU A 714 -35.76 -0.20 6.22
C LEU A 714 -35.10 -1.58 6.38
N GLY A 715 -34.64 -1.90 7.60
CA GLY A 715 -34.01 -3.18 7.91
C GLY A 715 -34.96 -4.38 7.86
N LYS A 716 -34.40 -5.57 8.03
CA LYS A 716 -35.19 -6.80 8.18
C LYS A 716 -35.82 -6.82 9.60
N PRO A 717 -37.14 -7.08 9.74
CA PRO A 717 -37.75 -7.24 11.05
C PRO A 717 -37.20 -8.47 11.79
N GLN A 718 -37.19 -8.43 13.13
CA GLN A 718 -36.80 -9.58 13.96
C GLN A 718 -37.78 -10.77 13.84
N LYS A 719 -39.05 -10.49 13.52
CA LYS A 719 -40.11 -11.49 13.32
C LYS A 719 -40.86 -11.18 12.02
N GLY A 720 -40.99 -12.19 11.15
CA GLY A 720 -41.64 -12.08 9.84
C GLY A 720 -40.67 -11.98 8.66
N ASP A 721 -41.22 -12.08 7.45
CA ASP A 721 -40.48 -11.99 6.19
C ASP A 721 -40.58 -10.60 5.53
N GLY A 722 -39.60 -10.30 4.67
CA GLY A 722 -39.48 -9.02 3.95
C GLY A 722 -38.63 -7.96 4.64
N PHE A 723 -38.79 -6.70 4.23
CA PHE A 723 -38.06 -5.53 4.74
C PHE A 723 -39.05 -4.46 5.23
N GLY A 724 -38.62 -3.61 6.17
CA GLY A 724 -39.47 -2.58 6.76
C GLY A 724 -40.11 -2.97 8.09
N TYR A 725 -39.91 -2.17 9.15
CA TYR A 725 -40.63 -2.27 10.45
C TYR A 725 -40.71 -0.92 11.19
N GLN A 726 -41.72 -0.78 12.05
CA GLN A 726 -41.92 0.38 12.92
C GLN A 726 -41.55 0.03 14.37
N GLN A 727 -40.98 0.98 15.10
CA GLN A 727 -40.66 0.84 16.52
C GLN A 727 -40.83 2.17 17.27
N THR A 728 -41.46 2.15 18.44
CA THR A 728 -41.50 3.29 19.37
C THR A 728 -40.32 3.24 20.35
N PRO A 729 -39.67 4.38 20.67
CA PRO A 729 -38.68 4.46 21.74
C PRO A 729 -39.29 4.39 23.14
N MET A 730 -40.60 4.63 23.28
CA MET A 730 -41.29 4.69 24.57
C MET A 730 -41.73 3.30 25.06
N LYS A 731 -42.00 3.19 26.35
CA LYS A 731 -42.58 2.00 26.96
C LYS A 731 -44.10 1.99 26.72
N GLU A 732 -44.50 1.31 25.65
CA GLU A 732 -45.90 1.12 25.28
C GLU A 732 -46.25 -0.37 25.19
N GLY A 733 -47.52 -0.69 25.41
CA GLY A 733 -48.06 -2.05 25.32
C GLY A 733 -47.40 -3.02 26.31
N ASN A 734 -46.87 -4.14 25.80
CA ASN A 734 -46.24 -5.20 26.61
C ASN A 734 -44.76 -4.93 26.93
N ALA A 735 -44.23 -3.73 26.65
CA ALA A 735 -42.83 -3.42 26.89
C ALA A 735 -42.52 -3.33 28.40
N ARG A 736 -41.47 -4.04 28.85
CA ARG A 736 -41.03 -4.06 30.26
C ARG A 736 -39.98 -2.99 30.60
N THR A 737 -39.41 -2.34 29.58
CA THR A 737 -38.27 -1.42 29.69
C THR A 737 -38.50 -0.18 28.80
N GLY A 738 -37.94 0.97 29.19
CA GLY A 738 -38.06 2.26 28.50
C GLY A 738 -38.82 3.31 29.32
N LEU A 739 -38.83 4.55 28.84
CA LEU A 739 -39.54 5.68 29.45
C LEU A 739 -41.04 5.61 29.16
N GLU A 740 -41.88 5.87 30.15
CA GLU A 740 -43.33 6.00 29.94
C GLU A 740 -43.64 7.22 29.05
N PRO A 741 -44.75 7.24 28.28
CA PRO A 741 -45.06 8.37 27.39
C PRO A 741 -45.08 9.75 28.07
N GLY A 742 -45.58 9.82 29.31
CA GLY A 742 -45.59 11.06 30.10
C GLY A 742 -44.21 11.51 30.61
N GLU A 743 -43.23 10.60 30.67
CA GLU A 743 -41.87 10.88 31.15
C GLU A 743 -40.90 11.18 30.00
N TYR A 744 -41.29 10.84 28.76
CA TYR A 744 -40.40 10.89 27.60
C TYR A 744 -39.88 12.31 27.31
N LEU A 745 -40.75 13.29 27.08
CA LEU A 745 -40.33 14.67 26.80
C LEU A 745 -39.65 15.36 28.00
N PRO A 746 -40.16 15.24 29.25
CA PRO A 746 -39.47 15.78 30.42
C PRO A 746 -38.04 15.26 30.58
N PHE A 747 -37.80 13.96 30.33
CA PHE A 747 -36.46 13.39 30.36
C PHE A 747 -35.52 14.07 29.34
N HIS A 748 -35.99 14.26 28.11
CA HIS A 748 -35.18 14.90 27.06
C HIS A 748 -34.91 16.39 27.36
N ALA A 749 -35.89 17.09 27.93
CA ALA A 749 -35.74 18.49 28.32
C ALA A 749 -34.71 18.67 29.45
N GLU A 750 -34.70 17.76 30.44
CA GLU A 750 -33.67 17.73 31.47
C GLU A 750 -32.29 17.55 30.84
N ARG A 751 -32.12 16.52 29.99
CA ARG A 751 -30.81 16.18 29.41
C ARG A 751 -30.24 17.32 28.57
N LEU A 752 -31.10 17.99 27.80
CA LEU A 752 -30.72 19.19 27.05
C LEU A 752 -30.31 20.34 27.97
N GLY A 753 -31.11 20.62 29.01
CA GLY A 753 -30.79 21.67 29.98
C GLY A 753 -29.49 21.39 30.72
N HIS A 754 -29.23 20.13 31.08
CA HIS A 754 -27.96 19.69 31.67
C HIS A 754 -26.78 20.00 30.75
N ALA A 755 -26.85 19.57 29.49
CA ALA A 755 -25.80 19.82 28.50
C ALA A 755 -25.52 21.33 28.30
N ILE A 756 -26.56 22.16 28.29
CA ILE A 756 -26.43 23.62 28.17
C ILE A 756 -25.76 24.21 29.41
N ARG A 757 -26.25 23.88 30.61
CA ARG A 757 -25.73 24.45 31.86
C ARG A 757 -24.29 24.04 32.15
N GLU A 758 -23.91 22.83 31.78
CA GLU A 758 -22.59 22.28 32.08
C GLU A 758 -21.53 22.69 31.04
N TYR A 759 -21.82 22.52 29.75
CA TYR A 759 -20.83 22.68 28.68
C TYR A 759 -20.93 24.02 27.95
N ILE A 760 -22.14 24.45 27.56
CA ILE A 760 -22.32 25.62 26.70
C ILE A 760 -22.22 26.93 27.50
N LYS A 761 -23.02 27.05 28.55
CA LYS A 761 -23.03 28.21 29.46
C LYS A 761 -22.15 27.99 30.70
N GLY A 762 -21.71 26.76 30.94
CA GLY A 762 -20.89 26.37 32.07
C GLY A 762 -19.38 26.45 31.81
N SER A 763 -18.62 25.83 32.71
CA SER A 763 -17.15 25.82 32.68
C SER A 763 -16.55 24.43 32.48
N ALA A 764 -17.38 23.39 32.28
CA ALA A 764 -16.87 22.05 32.05
C ALA A 764 -15.97 22.02 30.80
N PRO A 765 -14.79 21.38 30.85
CA PRO A 765 -13.98 21.18 29.66
C PRO A 765 -14.60 20.10 28.76
N PHE A 766 -14.33 20.17 27.45
CA PHE A 766 -14.82 19.19 26.49
C PHE A 766 -13.95 17.93 26.48
N THR A 767 -13.99 17.18 27.56
CA THR A 767 -13.12 16.01 27.79
C THR A 767 -13.34 14.91 26.76
N ALA A 768 -12.25 14.37 26.21
CA ALA A 768 -12.25 13.30 25.23
C ALA A 768 -12.77 11.97 25.80
N ARG A 769 -13.75 11.30 25.17
CA ARG A 769 -14.33 10.00 25.55
C ARG A 769 -14.78 9.91 27.01
N GLU A 770 -15.47 10.93 27.51
CA GLU A 770 -15.95 10.97 28.91
C GLU A 770 -16.71 9.71 29.31
N ASN A 771 -17.48 9.16 28.38
CA ASN A 771 -18.20 7.90 28.55
C ASN A 771 -17.63 6.77 27.66
N PRO A 772 -16.95 5.75 28.24
CA PRO A 772 -16.39 4.63 27.48
C PRO A 772 -17.43 3.76 26.77
N ASP A 773 -18.64 3.67 27.33
CA ASP A 773 -19.74 2.86 26.79
C ASP A 773 -20.46 3.55 25.61
N TYR A 774 -20.17 4.83 25.37
CA TYR A 774 -20.67 5.54 24.20
C TYR A 774 -20.04 4.96 22.93
N LYS A 775 -20.84 4.18 22.20
CA LYS A 775 -20.52 3.66 20.85
C LYS A 775 -20.61 4.78 19.79
N GLY A 776 -19.96 5.91 20.06
CA GLY A 776 -19.83 7.02 19.13
C GLY A 776 -18.94 6.67 17.93
N TYR A 777 -19.03 7.50 16.88
CA TYR A 777 -18.18 7.39 15.71
C TYR A 777 -16.71 7.69 16.08
N ASN A 778 -15.76 7.05 15.40
CA ASN A 778 -14.32 7.16 15.64
C ASN A 778 -13.65 8.29 14.82
N GLU A 779 -14.43 9.20 14.24
CA GLU A 779 -13.97 10.22 13.27
C GLU A 779 -12.83 11.09 13.81
N TYR A 780 -12.82 11.35 15.12
CA TYR A 780 -11.88 12.25 15.79
C TYR A 780 -10.89 11.54 16.73
N ASP A 781 -10.89 10.20 16.76
CA ASP A 781 -10.01 9.40 17.63
C ASP A 781 -8.52 9.74 17.41
N GLN A 782 -8.13 9.93 16.14
CA GLN A 782 -6.78 10.35 15.78
C GLN A 782 -6.47 11.78 16.28
N LEU A 783 -7.41 12.72 16.18
CA LEU A 783 -7.18 14.12 16.61
C LEU A 783 -7.03 14.22 18.13
N MET A 784 -7.78 13.44 18.89
CA MET A 784 -7.59 13.36 20.35
C MET A 784 -6.42 12.45 20.76
N ARG A 785 -5.71 11.84 19.80
CA ARG A 785 -4.57 10.92 20.03
C ARG A 785 -4.96 9.77 20.97
N LEU A 786 -6.15 9.21 20.78
CA LEU A 786 -6.78 8.25 21.70
C LEU A 786 -5.84 7.12 22.13
N GLU A 787 -5.15 6.49 21.17
CA GLU A 787 -4.22 5.37 21.39
C GLU A 787 -3.06 5.70 22.34
N GLU A 788 -2.70 6.98 22.48
CA GLU A 788 -1.56 7.41 23.30
C GLU A 788 -1.88 7.52 24.80
N TRP A 789 -3.15 7.63 25.18
CA TRP A 789 -3.55 7.85 26.58
C TRP A 789 -4.62 6.89 27.09
N ILE A 790 -5.41 6.25 26.22
CA ILE A 790 -6.45 5.31 26.65
C ILE A 790 -5.85 4.09 27.37
N VAL A 791 -4.68 3.61 26.93
CA VAL A 791 -3.94 2.50 27.56
C VAL A 791 -3.49 2.88 28.98
N GLY A 792 -3.18 4.17 29.20
CA GLY A 792 -2.79 4.65 30.52
C GLY A 792 -3.96 4.74 31.52
N LEU A 793 -5.21 4.75 31.06
CA LEU A 793 -6.39 4.74 31.94
C LEU A 793 -6.66 3.33 32.50
N THR A 794 -6.51 2.29 31.68
CA THR A 794 -6.65 0.90 32.12
C THR A 794 -5.59 0.50 33.15
N ASP A 795 -4.35 0.99 32.97
CA ASP A 795 -3.26 0.73 33.93
C ASP A 795 -3.43 1.49 35.27
N GLN A 796 -4.21 2.58 35.29
CA GLN A 796 -4.53 3.34 36.50
C GLN A 796 -5.71 2.75 37.27
N ASP A 797 -6.71 2.20 36.58
CA ASP A 797 -7.84 1.50 37.21
C ASP A 797 -7.43 0.16 37.82
N ASP A 798 -6.42 -0.54 37.28
CA ASP A 798 -5.86 -1.76 37.88
C ASP A 798 -4.92 -1.49 39.09
N ALA A 799 -4.51 -0.22 39.29
CA ALA A 799 -3.64 0.20 40.39
C ALA A 799 -4.38 0.88 41.56
N ALA A 800 -5.70 1.12 41.41
CA ALA A 800 -6.60 1.69 42.42
C ALA A 800 -7.48 0.60 43.03
#